data_AF-A0A9X2FG65-F1
#
_entry.id   AF-A0A9X2FG65-F1
#
_cell.length_a   1.000
_cell.length_b   1.000
_cell.length_c   1.000
_cell.angle_alpha   90.00
_cell.angle_beta   90.00
_cell.angle_gamma   90.00
#
_symmetry.space_group_name_H-M   'P 1'
#
loop_
_entity.id
_entity.type
_entity.pdbx_description
1 polymer ?
#
loop_
_entity_poly.entity_id
_entity_poly.type
_entity_poly.pdbx_seq_one_letter_code
_entity_poly.pdbx_strand_id
1 'polypeptide(L)'
;MASSTDSVKDIFGNAREIPDRDQRKRYLDEACAGDESLRAEVDRLLDALDSAGDFLGGSYSPATAQLPISERPGDTIGPYKLLQQIGEGGMGAVYMAEQTEPIERRVALKIIKPGMDTRQVIARFEAERQALAMMDHPNIARVLDAGVTDTGRPYFVMELVKGMPITEYCDLHHLTPRERLELFVPVCQAIQHAHQKGIIHRDIKPSNVLVAHYDDQPIPKIIDFGVAKAIDHRLTEKTLFTEFGQVLGTIEYMSPEQARLNQWDVDTRTDIYSLGVLLYELLIGETPFDRERLRSAAFDDLLRIIREEEPPRPSDRVSASHSLPTIAANRQLEPRKLTELMHGELDWIVMKALEKDRSRRYDTASKFAEDAQHYLHNEPVEACPPSASYRFRKFARRNKAVLATTMAIAASLILGIVGTSWQAIERGHEAERARAAEHLAREEAKRADAEAKKAKQERDRAMQAEQIADDQRAMAERQRAVAETQRAAAEASAKTSQAAVDYLVEMLGSFSIAKRGRAPTIDDVLTDLEAGIDDRFADEPLTKSVIQTVLGTVYAHRGQTELARSMLESAWEIRRQLLGDADETVQSGILLTSLPPGDDGLALAEEVLAMSIRVHRPSHPATWACRSTLARQYAYSGDNERALDMYQQVLRDRQGYFGENSPETRATQKNIGIVLLRLDRSDDALKVFNDVLQLRGPGGQERAGYADTLYDIAKCHIALGQTEKAESILLEVIERRRKLFGPGHRHVVPPVRRLAHLYVENNRRADAIAQLKKALELTKNAVGADDHYTVQLMYDLGLCHLDGDNYEAAIPPLRAAKNSPQFLRAIGSPLTPIGSTEVASQTTLRHQAYEAYLQLAIYSFENDEWATAGELLGGLTWLTDEPKEKVETELYRSMSLWHAGKHQAALQSYADVTNWMKDQDFDQVELSQLRSQASQLLNVEAATEGTSNDEEP
;
A
#
# COMPACT_ATOMS: atom_id res chain seq x y z
N MET A 1 -60.90 7.61 -17.89
CA MET A 1 -60.66 6.93 -16.61
C MET A 1 -59.17 6.85 -16.42
N ALA A 2 -58.72 7.25 -15.23
CA ALA A 2 -57.37 7.69 -14.89
C ALA A 2 -56.33 6.56 -14.82
N SER A 3 -55.09 6.91 -15.18
CA SER A 3 -53.85 6.53 -14.48
C SER A 3 -52.70 7.39 -15.02
N SER A 4 -52.78 8.72 -14.84
CA SER A 4 -51.64 9.61 -15.05
C SER A 4 -51.09 10.02 -13.69
N THR A 5 -50.23 9.18 -13.14
CA THR A 5 -49.28 9.56 -12.10
C THR A 5 -47.97 8.88 -12.44
N ASP A 6 -47.43 9.19 -13.62
CA ASP A 6 -46.00 9.00 -13.84
C ASP A 6 -45.31 9.97 -12.88
N SER A 7 -44.46 9.44 -12.01
CA SER A 7 -43.79 10.27 -11.02
C SER A 7 -42.80 11.20 -11.73
N VAL A 8 -42.52 12.37 -11.13
CA VAL A 8 -41.48 13.31 -11.61
C VAL A 8 -40.19 12.58 -11.98
N LYS A 9 -39.85 11.52 -11.25
CA LYS A 9 -38.65 10.70 -11.42
C LYS A 9 -38.66 9.89 -12.72
N ASP A 10 -39.81 9.36 -13.12
CA ASP A 10 -39.97 8.53 -14.31
C ASP A 10 -39.95 9.37 -15.58
N ILE A 11 -40.66 10.52 -15.57
CA ILE A 11 -40.65 11.48 -16.68
C ILE A 11 -39.25 12.07 -16.88
N PHE A 12 -38.58 12.43 -15.78
CA PHE A 12 -37.18 12.90 -15.82
C PHE A 12 -36.22 11.82 -16.34
N GLY A 13 -36.35 10.57 -15.88
CA GLY A 13 -35.51 9.45 -16.30
C GLY A 13 -35.60 9.19 -17.80
N ASN A 14 -36.81 9.15 -18.34
CA ASN A 14 -37.06 8.95 -19.77
C ASN A 14 -36.64 10.16 -20.61
N ALA A 15 -36.87 11.38 -20.13
CA ALA A 15 -36.45 12.61 -20.83
C ALA A 15 -34.91 12.70 -20.95
N ARG A 16 -34.16 12.13 -20.01
CA ARG A 16 -32.69 12.10 -20.03
C ARG A 16 -32.12 11.21 -21.13
N GLU A 17 -32.83 10.15 -21.52
CA GLU A 17 -32.38 9.22 -22.57
C GLU A 17 -32.58 9.75 -23.99
N ILE A 18 -33.28 10.89 -24.16
CA ILE A 18 -33.54 11.52 -25.45
C ILE A 18 -32.46 12.60 -25.71
N PRO A 19 -31.50 12.38 -26.64
CA PRO A 19 -30.37 13.30 -26.84
C PRO A 19 -30.75 14.56 -27.62
N ASP A 20 -31.76 14.47 -28.47
CA ASP A 20 -32.23 15.57 -29.30
C ASP A 20 -33.15 16.51 -28.51
N ARG A 21 -32.78 17.79 -28.42
CA ARG A 21 -33.49 18.78 -27.59
C ARG A 21 -34.92 19.03 -28.04
N ASP A 22 -35.17 18.99 -29.35
CA ASP A 22 -36.51 19.23 -29.90
C ASP A 22 -37.43 18.02 -29.68
N GLN A 23 -36.90 16.79 -29.79
CA GLN A 23 -37.62 15.57 -29.42
C GLN A 23 -37.89 15.50 -27.91
N ARG A 24 -36.91 15.84 -27.07
CA ARG A 24 -37.06 15.87 -25.61
C ARG A 24 -38.13 16.87 -25.17
N LYS A 25 -38.18 18.03 -25.81
CA LYS A 25 -39.21 19.05 -25.54
C LYS A 25 -40.61 18.54 -25.90
N ARG A 26 -40.78 17.89 -27.07
CA ARG A 26 -42.06 17.29 -27.47
C ARG A 26 -42.49 16.17 -26.52
N TYR A 27 -41.55 15.32 -26.11
CA TYR A 27 -41.82 14.28 -25.12
C TYR A 27 -42.29 14.86 -23.78
N LEU A 28 -41.64 15.92 -23.28
CA LEU A 28 -42.06 16.58 -22.04
C LEU A 28 -43.41 17.30 -22.21
N ASP A 29 -43.71 17.85 -23.39
CA ASP A 29 -45.00 18.48 -23.67
C ASP A 29 -46.14 17.43 -23.64
N GLU A 30 -45.88 16.23 -24.16
CA GLU A 30 -46.81 15.10 -24.14
C GLU A 30 -46.92 14.43 -22.76
N ALA A 31 -45.79 14.13 -22.11
CA ALA A 31 -45.72 13.40 -20.84
C ALA A 31 -46.23 14.23 -19.66
N CYS A 32 -46.04 15.56 -19.69
CA CYS A 32 -46.62 16.44 -18.68
C CYS A 32 -48.09 16.78 -18.95
N ALA A 33 -48.65 16.42 -20.12
CA ALA A 33 -50.06 16.51 -20.47
C ALA A 33 -50.76 17.85 -20.13
N GLY A 34 -50.03 18.97 -20.20
CA GLY A 34 -50.52 20.32 -19.87
C GLY A 34 -50.45 20.72 -18.38
N ASP A 35 -49.89 19.88 -17.50
CA ASP A 35 -49.59 20.23 -16.12
C ASP A 35 -48.32 21.10 -16.05
N GLU A 36 -48.53 22.41 -15.96
CA GLU A 36 -47.46 23.41 -15.90
C GLU A 36 -46.57 23.27 -14.65
N SER A 37 -47.11 22.78 -13.52
CA SER A 37 -46.34 22.61 -12.28
C SER A 37 -45.39 21.42 -12.38
N LEU A 38 -45.90 20.29 -12.87
CA LEU A 38 -45.11 19.08 -13.11
C LEU A 38 -44.03 19.33 -14.16
N ARG A 39 -44.38 20.05 -15.24
CA ARG A 39 -43.43 20.46 -16.27
C ARG A 39 -42.35 21.37 -15.71
N ALA A 40 -42.71 22.39 -14.94
CA ALA A 40 -41.74 23.29 -14.32
C ALA A 40 -40.83 22.59 -13.29
N GLU A 41 -41.25 21.46 -12.71
CA GLU A 41 -40.44 20.69 -11.77
C GLU A 41 -39.48 19.74 -12.50
N VAL A 42 -39.91 19.07 -13.57
CA VAL A 42 -39.02 18.27 -14.44
C VAL A 42 -38.03 19.16 -15.18
N ASP A 43 -38.47 20.31 -15.70
CA ASP A 43 -37.60 21.31 -16.32
C ASP A 43 -36.59 21.86 -15.29
N ARG A 44 -36.98 22.10 -14.02
CA ARG A 44 -36.03 22.46 -12.96
C ARG A 44 -35.02 21.37 -12.65
N LEU A 45 -35.39 20.10 -12.73
CA LEU A 45 -34.45 18.98 -12.53
C LEU A 45 -33.52 18.79 -13.72
N LEU A 46 -33.99 19.01 -14.94
CA LEU A 46 -33.16 19.01 -16.15
C LEU A 46 -32.25 20.24 -16.19
N ASP A 47 -32.75 21.42 -15.81
CA ASP A 47 -31.96 22.63 -15.65
C ASP A 47 -30.98 22.49 -14.48
N ALA A 48 -31.32 21.79 -13.40
CA ALA A 48 -30.39 21.49 -12.32
C ALA A 48 -29.36 20.42 -12.71
N LEU A 49 -29.66 19.55 -13.68
CA LEU A 49 -28.69 18.61 -14.28
C LEU A 49 -27.76 19.32 -15.26
N ASP A 50 -28.30 20.21 -16.10
CA ASP A 50 -27.55 21.06 -17.02
C ASP A 50 -26.73 22.12 -16.23
N SER A 51 -27.29 22.66 -15.14
CA SER A 51 -26.62 23.55 -14.18
C SER A 51 -25.74 22.78 -13.19
N ALA A 52 -25.91 21.48 -12.98
CA ALA A 52 -24.91 20.65 -12.32
C ALA A 52 -23.76 20.37 -13.29
N GLY A 53 -24.05 20.24 -14.59
CA GLY A 53 -23.09 20.31 -15.67
C GLY A 53 -22.34 21.65 -15.71
N ASP A 54 -23.01 22.76 -15.43
CA ASP A 54 -22.43 24.13 -15.35
C ASP A 54 -21.93 24.52 -13.95
N PHE A 55 -22.28 23.81 -12.88
CA PHE A 55 -21.69 23.93 -11.53
C PHE A 55 -20.43 23.07 -11.43
N LEU A 56 -20.36 22.01 -12.25
CA LEU A 56 -19.14 21.28 -12.59
C LEU A 56 -18.38 21.91 -13.78
N GLY A 57 -18.99 22.86 -14.50
CA GLY A 57 -18.45 23.56 -15.67
C GLY A 57 -18.17 25.06 -15.49
N GLY A 58 -18.53 25.64 -14.35
CA GLY A 58 -18.51 27.07 -14.06
C GLY A 58 -17.50 27.41 -12.97
N SER A 59 -16.40 28.01 -13.39
CA SER A 59 -15.21 28.41 -12.63
C SER A 59 -15.47 28.95 -11.20
N TYR A 60 -15.14 28.15 -10.18
CA TYR A 60 -14.45 28.67 -8.99
C TYR A 60 -12.96 28.42 -9.18
N SER A 61 -12.31 29.40 -9.82
CA SER A 61 -10.85 29.48 -9.90
C SER A 61 -10.31 29.95 -8.55
N PRO A 62 -9.53 29.15 -7.78
CA PRO A 62 -8.49 29.78 -6.99
C PRO A 62 -7.52 30.34 -8.02
N ALA A 63 -7.50 31.67 -8.18
CA ALA A 63 -6.76 32.37 -9.21
C ALA A 63 -5.32 31.83 -9.37
N THR A 64 -5.17 30.91 -10.31
CA THR A 64 -3.95 30.51 -10.99
C THR A 64 -4.37 30.45 -12.44
N ALA A 65 -4.21 31.58 -13.13
CA ALA A 65 -4.55 31.71 -14.53
C ALA A 65 -3.85 30.58 -15.31
N GLN A 66 -4.62 29.77 -16.04
CA GLN A 66 -4.08 28.92 -17.10
C GLN A 66 -3.47 29.84 -18.16
N LEU A 67 -2.17 30.10 -18.03
CA LEU A 67 -1.40 30.81 -19.04
C LEU A 67 -1.08 29.82 -20.18
N PRO A 68 -1.48 30.08 -21.43
CA PRO A 68 -1.00 29.31 -22.57
C PRO A 68 0.54 29.28 -22.56
N ILE A 69 1.16 28.24 -23.12
CA ILE A 69 2.62 28.22 -23.32
C ILE A 69 2.95 29.46 -24.15
N SER A 70 3.66 30.41 -23.54
CA SER A 70 3.95 31.71 -24.18
C SER A 70 5.21 31.65 -25.04
N GLU A 71 6.04 30.65 -24.75
CA GLU A 71 7.35 30.40 -25.34
C GLU A 71 7.20 29.95 -26.79
N ARG A 72 7.88 30.65 -27.71
CA ARG A 72 7.85 30.44 -29.16
C ARG A 72 9.26 30.19 -29.70
N PRO A 73 9.38 29.61 -30.90
CA PRO A 73 10.63 29.62 -31.64
C PRO A 73 11.23 31.04 -31.69
N GLY A 74 12.48 31.18 -31.24
CA GLY A 74 13.18 32.46 -31.09
C GLY A 74 13.42 32.87 -29.64
N ASP A 75 12.61 32.41 -28.69
CA ASP A 75 12.75 32.72 -27.28
C ASP A 75 13.95 32.01 -26.64
N THR A 76 14.43 32.55 -25.52
CA THR A 76 15.59 32.01 -24.80
C THR A 76 15.19 31.62 -23.37
N ILE A 77 15.52 30.39 -22.98
CA ILE A 77 15.30 29.84 -21.63
C ILE A 77 16.66 29.51 -21.05
N GLY A 78 17.16 30.32 -20.11
CA GLY A 78 18.53 30.17 -19.60
C GLY A 78 19.57 30.21 -20.74
N PRO A 79 20.46 29.20 -20.88
CA PRO A 79 21.44 29.13 -21.97
C PRO A 79 20.88 28.55 -23.28
N TYR A 80 19.58 28.28 -23.37
CA TYR A 80 18.96 27.56 -24.49
C TYR A 80 18.10 28.49 -25.35
N LYS A 81 18.46 28.65 -26.62
CA LYS A 81 17.65 29.36 -27.61
C LYS A 81 16.74 28.41 -28.36
N LEU A 82 15.42 28.60 -28.29
CA LEU A 82 14.44 27.78 -28.98
C LEU A 82 14.52 28.04 -30.49
N LEU A 83 14.68 27.00 -31.31
CA LEU A 83 14.81 27.12 -32.77
C LEU A 83 13.52 26.77 -33.51
N GLN A 84 12.96 25.59 -33.24
CA GLN A 84 11.70 25.12 -33.85
C GLN A 84 11.01 24.14 -32.91
N GLN A 85 9.69 24.11 -32.93
CA GLN A 85 8.92 23.10 -32.21
C GLN A 85 9.00 21.77 -32.99
N ILE A 86 9.41 20.70 -32.33
CA ILE A 86 9.56 19.35 -32.92
C ILE A 86 8.50 18.37 -32.45
N GLY A 87 7.71 18.72 -31.44
CA GLY A 87 6.56 17.92 -31.01
C GLY A 87 5.66 18.68 -30.05
N GLU A 88 4.38 18.32 -30.02
CA GLU A 88 3.42 18.78 -29.02
C GLU A 88 2.55 17.61 -28.58
N GLY A 89 2.34 17.48 -27.27
CA GLY A 89 1.49 16.44 -26.71
C GLY A 89 0.75 16.89 -25.46
N GLY A 90 0.02 15.95 -24.85
CA GLY A 90 -0.74 16.20 -23.61
C GLY A 90 0.12 16.67 -22.43
N MET A 91 1.41 16.35 -22.44
CA MET A 91 2.33 16.63 -21.33
C MET A 91 3.18 17.90 -21.53
N GLY A 92 3.15 18.54 -22.70
CA GLY A 92 4.12 19.60 -22.99
C GLY A 92 4.38 19.85 -24.47
N ALA A 93 5.19 20.87 -24.74
CA ALA A 93 5.75 21.16 -26.05
C ALA A 93 7.25 20.85 -26.06
N VAL A 94 7.74 20.21 -27.13
CA VAL A 94 9.15 19.88 -27.32
C VAL A 94 9.71 20.75 -28.44
N TYR A 95 10.82 21.43 -28.15
CA TYR A 95 11.53 22.30 -29.05
C TYR A 95 12.92 21.75 -29.35
N MET A 96 13.38 21.86 -30.59
CA MET A 96 14.81 21.86 -30.86
C MET A 96 15.37 23.20 -30.37
N ALA A 97 16.36 23.16 -29.51
CA ALA A 97 17.02 24.34 -28.98
C ALA A 97 18.54 24.28 -29.20
N GLU A 98 19.17 25.44 -29.25
CA GLU A 98 20.62 25.60 -29.30
C GLU A 98 21.11 26.05 -27.93
N GLN A 99 21.93 25.22 -27.29
CA GLN A 99 22.67 25.61 -26.10
C GLN A 99 23.85 26.48 -26.54
N THR A 100 24.01 27.68 -25.98
CA THR A 100 25.11 28.59 -26.33
C THR A 100 26.28 28.54 -25.35
N GLU A 101 26.03 28.23 -24.08
CA GLU A 101 27.05 28.10 -23.02
C GLU A 101 26.76 26.92 -22.08
N PRO A 102 27.78 26.27 -21.48
CA PRO A 102 29.22 26.45 -21.72
C PRO A 102 29.75 25.74 -22.98
N ILE A 103 28.91 24.93 -23.63
CA ILE A 103 29.26 24.19 -24.86
C ILE A 103 28.14 24.39 -25.88
N GLU A 104 28.52 24.77 -27.10
CA GLU A 104 27.57 24.91 -28.21
C GLU A 104 27.10 23.54 -28.72
N ARG A 105 25.78 23.29 -28.62
CA ARG A 105 25.16 22.06 -29.17
C ARG A 105 23.67 22.22 -29.37
N ARG A 106 23.10 21.40 -30.25
CA ARG A 106 21.64 21.28 -30.40
C ARG A 106 21.08 20.22 -29.46
N VAL A 107 19.97 20.55 -28.81
CA VAL A 107 19.30 19.74 -27.80
C VAL A 107 17.79 19.70 -28.07
N ALA A 108 17.10 18.71 -27.52
CA ALA A 108 15.65 18.72 -27.43
C ALA A 108 15.27 19.27 -26.05
N LEU A 109 14.45 20.33 -26.01
CA LEU A 109 13.98 20.99 -24.80
C LEU A 109 12.47 20.80 -24.69
N LYS A 110 12.02 20.04 -23.70
CA LYS A 110 10.61 19.75 -23.44
C LYS A 110 10.11 20.63 -22.29
N ILE A 111 9.17 21.53 -22.60
CA ILE A 111 8.48 22.40 -21.65
C ILE A 111 7.18 21.72 -21.22
N ILE A 112 6.94 21.64 -19.92
CA ILE A 112 5.77 20.95 -19.36
C ILE A 112 4.58 21.93 -19.23
N LYS A 113 3.35 21.48 -19.56
CA LYS A 113 2.12 22.30 -19.47
C LYS A 113 1.74 22.62 -18.00
N PRO A 114 1.12 23.79 -17.69
CA PRO A 114 0.76 24.17 -16.31
C PRO A 114 -0.35 23.30 -15.69
N GLY A 115 -0.31 23.16 -14.36
CA GLY A 115 -1.08 22.22 -13.54
C GLY A 115 -0.26 21.59 -12.41
N MET A 116 0.98 22.04 -12.22
CA MET A 116 2.04 21.42 -11.41
C MET A 116 2.50 22.29 -10.22
N ASP A 117 1.69 23.27 -9.81
CA ASP A 117 2.16 24.39 -8.98
C ASP A 117 2.13 24.11 -7.46
N THR A 118 1.92 22.85 -7.06
CA THR A 118 1.99 22.47 -5.63
C THR A 118 3.43 22.12 -5.25
N ARG A 119 3.91 22.61 -4.10
CA ARG A 119 5.29 22.33 -3.58
C ARG A 119 5.64 20.83 -3.51
N GLN A 120 4.65 19.94 -3.42
CA GLN A 120 4.81 18.49 -3.42
C GLN A 120 5.12 17.91 -4.82
N VAL A 121 4.59 18.51 -5.89
CA VAL A 121 4.87 18.15 -7.28
C VAL A 121 6.29 18.57 -7.67
N ILE A 122 6.71 19.76 -7.27
CA ILE A 122 8.08 20.28 -7.52
C ILE A 122 9.13 19.41 -6.81
N ALA A 123 8.90 19.00 -5.55
CA ALA A 123 9.83 18.11 -4.84
C ALA A 123 9.94 16.71 -5.49
N ARG A 124 8.86 16.21 -6.09
CA ARG A 124 8.85 14.93 -6.83
C ARG A 124 9.54 15.07 -8.19
N PHE A 125 9.31 16.19 -8.87
CA PHE A 125 10.02 16.56 -10.09
C PHE A 125 11.53 16.63 -9.86
N GLU A 126 11.98 17.22 -8.75
CA GLU A 126 13.40 17.26 -8.36
C GLU A 126 13.99 15.87 -8.08
N ALA A 127 13.24 14.97 -7.43
CA ALA A 127 13.68 13.60 -7.18
C ALA A 127 13.82 12.77 -8.46
N GLU A 128 12.87 12.90 -9.39
CA GLU A 128 12.90 12.19 -10.68
C GLU A 128 13.94 12.78 -11.64
N ARG A 129 14.18 14.10 -11.61
CA ARG A 129 15.28 14.77 -12.30
C ARG A 129 16.63 14.12 -11.97
N GLN A 130 16.85 13.82 -10.69
CA GLN A 130 18.12 13.23 -10.23
C GLN A 130 18.26 11.77 -10.66
N ALA A 131 17.16 11.01 -10.73
CA ALA A 131 17.16 9.63 -11.23
C ALA A 131 17.43 9.58 -12.75
N LEU A 132 16.80 10.46 -13.53
CA LEU A 132 16.97 10.55 -14.98
C LEU A 132 18.36 11.04 -15.38
N ALA A 133 18.96 11.95 -14.60
CA ALA A 133 20.33 12.43 -14.80
C ALA A 133 21.39 11.34 -14.59
N MET A 134 21.07 10.25 -13.87
CA MET A 134 21.94 9.11 -13.66
C MET A 134 21.75 7.98 -14.69
N MET A 135 20.85 8.14 -15.67
CA MET A 135 20.65 7.17 -16.74
C MET A 135 21.72 7.33 -17.83
N ASP A 136 22.62 6.36 -17.93
CA ASP A 136 23.57 6.26 -19.03
C ASP A 136 23.44 4.91 -19.72
N HIS A 137 22.80 4.91 -20.89
CA HIS A 137 22.59 3.71 -21.69
C HIS A 137 22.57 4.08 -23.19
N PRO A 138 23.21 3.29 -24.08
CA PRO A 138 23.28 3.60 -25.51
C PRO A 138 21.92 3.73 -26.19
N ASN A 139 20.93 2.97 -25.74
CA ASN A 139 19.55 2.95 -26.25
C ASN A 139 18.57 3.83 -25.46
N ILE A 140 19.05 4.74 -24.60
CA ILE A 140 18.24 5.75 -23.91
C ILE A 140 18.78 7.14 -24.28
N ALA A 141 17.91 8.07 -24.63
CA ALA A 141 18.30 9.46 -24.83
C ALA A 141 18.75 10.07 -23.50
N ARG A 142 19.96 10.64 -23.47
CA ARG A 142 20.51 11.21 -22.24
C ARG A 142 19.78 12.50 -21.85
N VAL A 143 19.42 12.61 -20.59
CA VAL A 143 18.99 13.90 -20.00
C VAL A 143 20.24 14.71 -19.69
N LEU A 144 20.34 15.89 -20.29
CA LEU A 144 21.52 16.75 -20.25
C LEU A 144 21.40 17.82 -19.17
N ASP A 145 20.20 18.34 -18.97
CA ASP A 145 19.89 19.41 -18.02
C ASP A 145 18.39 19.44 -17.72
N ALA A 146 17.98 20.15 -16.67
CA ALA A 146 16.59 20.41 -16.35
C ALA A 146 16.48 21.63 -15.44
N GLY A 147 15.42 22.40 -15.60
CA GLY A 147 15.22 23.62 -14.83
C GLY A 147 13.77 24.07 -14.83
N VAL A 148 13.57 25.32 -14.44
CA VAL A 148 12.29 26.02 -14.51
C VAL A 148 12.46 27.26 -15.39
N THR A 149 11.47 27.56 -16.23
CA THR A 149 11.44 28.80 -17.01
C THR A 149 11.22 30.00 -16.09
N ASP A 150 11.41 31.23 -16.59
CA ASP A 150 11.13 32.46 -15.84
C ASP A 150 9.65 32.56 -15.40
N THR A 151 8.76 31.85 -16.12
CA THR A 151 7.33 31.74 -15.79
C THR A 151 7.02 30.60 -14.80
N GLY A 152 8.05 29.95 -14.24
CA GLY A 152 7.93 28.88 -13.24
C GLY A 152 7.63 27.49 -13.81
N ARG A 153 7.66 27.30 -15.14
CA ARG A 153 7.31 26.02 -15.77
C ARG A 153 8.52 25.08 -15.79
N PRO A 154 8.39 23.83 -15.35
CA PRO A 154 9.48 22.88 -15.44
C PRO A 154 9.82 22.55 -16.91
N TYR A 155 11.10 22.37 -17.21
CA TYR A 155 11.57 21.88 -18.51
C TYR A 155 12.69 20.83 -18.36
N PHE A 156 12.77 19.94 -19.34
CA PHE A 156 13.87 18.98 -19.50
C PHE A 156 14.65 19.28 -20.76
N VAL A 157 15.96 19.17 -20.69
CA VAL A 157 16.87 19.21 -21.84
C VAL A 157 17.46 17.83 -22.04
N MET A 158 17.31 17.30 -23.23
CA MET A 158 17.73 15.95 -23.57
C MET A 158 18.49 15.92 -24.91
N GLU A 159 19.21 14.82 -25.12
CA GLU A 159 19.84 14.50 -26.39
C GLU A 159 18.82 14.62 -27.54
N LEU A 160 19.15 15.42 -28.56
CA LEU A 160 18.34 15.50 -29.77
C LEU A 160 18.58 14.25 -30.64
N VAL A 161 17.68 13.28 -30.54
CA VAL A 161 17.73 12.06 -31.36
C VAL A 161 17.10 12.33 -32.73
N LYS A 162 17.92 12.30 -33.79
CA LYS A 162 17.47 12.41 -35.18
C LYS A 162 17.11 11.01 -35.71
N GLY A 163 15.94 10.53 -35.32
CA GLY A 163 15.46 9.21 -35.71
C GLY A 163 13.99 9.20 -36.14
N MET A 164 13.52 8.04 -36.57
CA MET A 164 12.13 7.78 -36.96
C MET A 164 11.50 6.80 -35.96
N PRO A 165 10.19 6.90 -35.63
CA PRO A 165 9.51 5.92 -34.80
C PRO A 165 9.77 4.49 -35.28
N ILE A 166 10.00 3.56 -34.34
CA ILE A 166 10.46 2.21 -34.67
C ILE A 166 9.53 1.46 -35.64
N THR A 167 8.21 1.64 -35.54
CA THR A 167 7.24 1.01 -36.44
C THR A 167 7.34 1.56 -37.86
N GLU A 168 7.40 2.89 -38.01
CA GLU A 168 7.59 3.57 -39.31
C GLU A 168 8.93 3.18 -39.94
N TYR A 169 9.99 3.14 -39.15
CA TYR A 169 11.32 2.72 -39.61
C TYR A 169 11.29 1.28 -40.16
N CYS A 170 10.71 0.35 -39.40
CA CYS A 170 10.63 -1.05 -39.82
C CYS A 170 9.83 -1.23 -41.11
N ASP A 171 8.74 -0.47 -41.28
CA ASP A 171 7.88 -0.56 -42.47
C ASP A 171 8.51 0.13 -43.68
N LEU A 172 9.12 1.31 -43.51
CA LEU A 172 9.82 2.04 -44.58
C LEU A 172 10.99 1.24 -45.17
N HIS A 173 11.73 0.54 -44.30
CA HIS A 173 12.87 -0.29 -44.70
C HIS A 173 12.47 -1.75 -44.99
N HIS A 174 11.17 -2.08 -44.94
CA HIS A 174 10.64 -3.42 -45.16
C HIS A 174 11.35 -4.52 -44.34
N LEU A 175 11.61 -4.27 -43.07
CA LEU A 175 12.35 -5.22 -42.21
C LEU A 175 11.56 -6.51 -41.99
N THR A 176 12.26 -7.63 -42.07
CA THR A 176 11.73 -8.97 -41.75
C THR A 176 11.37 -9.09 -40.27
N PRO A 177 10.50 -10.03 -39.85
CA PRO A 177 10.18 -10.24 -38.45
C PRO A 177 11.42 -10.51 -37.57
N ARG A 178 12.46 -11.12 -38.14
CA ARG A 178 13.75 -11.35 -37.47
C ARG A 178 14.47 -10.03 -37.17
N GLU A 179 14.64 -9.17 -38.17
CA GLU A 179 15.30 -7.86 -38.00
C GLU A 179 14.52 -6.93 -37.05
N ARG A 180 13.18 -7.02 -37.06
CA ARG A 180 12.33 -6.29 -36.10
C ARG A 180 12.56 -6.75 -34.67
N LEU A 181 12.73 -8.05 -34.42
CA LEU A 181 13.09 -8.58 -33.11
C LEU A 181 14.51 -8.15 -32.69
N GLU A 182 15.44 -8.07 -33.63
CA GLU A 182 16.81 -7.59 -33.39
C GLU A 182 16.82 -6.10 -32.95
N LEU A 183 15.90 -5.28 -33.48
CA LEU A 183 15.68 -3.90 -32.98
C LEU A 183 14.89 -3.85 -31.66
N PHE A 184 14.00 -4.80 -31.41
CA PHE A 184 13.18 -4.85 -30.20
C PHE A 184 14.00 -5.22 -28.95
N VAL A 185 14.94 -6.16 -29.07
CA VAL A 185 15.75 -6.65 -27.95
C VAL A 185 16.51 -5.52 -27.22
N PRO A 186 17.23 -4.60 -27.90
CA PRO A 186 17.86 -3.45 -27.24
C PRO A 186 16.87 -2.51 -26.54
N VAL A 187 15.63 -2.40 -27.01
CA VAL A 187 14.57 -1.62 -26.35
C VAL A 187 14.21 -2.24 -25.00
N CYS A 188 14.04 -3.57 -24.94
CA CYS A 188 13.81 -4.27 -23.68
C CYS A 188 14.99 -4.12 -22.70
N GLN A 189 16.23 -4.19 -23.21
CA GLN A 189 17.43 -4.01 -22.39
C GLN A 189 17.51 -2.58 -21.82
N ALA A 190 17.16 -1.56 -22.61
CA ALA A 190 17.06 -0.18 -22.15
C ALA A 190 16.02 -0.01 -21.03
N ILE A 191 14.82 -0.56 -21.21
CA ILE A 191 13.78 -0.53 -20.18
C ILE A 191 14.22 -1.26 -18.90
N GLN A 192 14.88 -2.42 -19.04
CA GLN A 192 15.43 -3.13 -17.89
C GLN A 192 16.46 -2.30 -17.12
N HIS A 193 17.32 -1.57 -17.84
CA HIS A 193 18.30 -0.67 -17.23
C HIS A 193 17.61 0.42 -16.40
N ALA A 194 16.54 1.02 -16.92
CA ALA A 194 15.73 1.98 -16.17
C ALA A 194 15.06 1.35 -14.92
N HIS A 195 14.52 0.13 -15.05
CA HIS A 195 13.92 -0.60 -13.93
C HIS A 195 14.91 -0.88 -12.79
N GLN A 196 16.18 -1.20 -13.11
CA GLN A 196 17.24 -1.40 -12.11
C GLN A 196 17.56 -0.12 -11.33
N LYS A 197 17.27 1.06 -11.91
CA LYS A 197 17.41 2.37 -11.28
C LYS A 197 16.12 2.85 -10.60
N GLY A 198 15.09 2.00 -10.54
CA GLY A 198 13.81 2.30 -9.89
C GLY A 198 12.86 3.17 -10.72
N ILE A 199 13.16 3.40 -12.00
CA ILE A 199 12.33 4.22 -12.90
C ILE A 199 11.39 3.30 -13.68
N ILE A 200 10.10 3.64 -13.73
CA ILE A 200 9.08 2.96 -14.55
C ILE A 200 8.66 3.94 -15.65
N HIS A 201 8.64 3.50 -16.91
CA HIS A 201 8.42 4.37 -18.05
C HIS A 201 6.95 4.82 -18.20
N ARG A 202 5.99 3.90 -18.04
CA ARG A 202 4.53 4.14 -18.03
C ARG A 202 3.88 4.68 -19.32
N ASP A 203 4.66 4.85 -20.38
CA ASP A 203 4.19 5.44 -21.65
C ASP A 203 4.98 4.87 -22.84
N ILE A 204 5.28 3.57 -22.81
CA ILE A 204 6.00 2.91 -23.91
C ILE A 204 5.06 2.82 -25.10
N LYS A 205 5.47 3.41 -26.23
CA LYS A 205 4.75 3.46 -27.50
C LYS A 205 5.72 3.76 -28.65
N PRO A 206 5.33 3.52 -29.93
CA PRO A 206 6.23 3.69 -31.06
C PRO A 206 6.86 5.08 -31.18
N SER A 207 6.11 6.15 -30.89
CA SER A 207 6.63 7.53 -30.96
C SER A 207 7.67 7.87 -29.89
N ASN A 208 7.78 7.06 -28.83
CA ASN A 208 8.79 7.21 -27.78
C ASN A 208 10.03 6.33 -28.01
N VAL A 209 10.05 5.53 -29.08
CA VAL A 209 11.18 4.67 -29.48
C VAL A 209 11.61 5.04 -30.90
N LEU A 210 12.66 5.85 -31.01
CA LEU A 210 13.19 6.30 -32.31
C LEU A 210 14.36 5.43 -32.76
N VAL A 211 14.41 5.07 -34.04
CA VAL A 211 15.58 4.44 -34.67
C VAL A 211 16.40 5.53 -35.35
N ALA A 212 17.65 5.67 -34.94
CA ALA A 212 18.62 6.61 -35.50
C ALA A 212 19.84 5.84 -36.05
N HIS A 213 20.50 6.41 -37.05
CA HIS A 213 21.72 5.82 -37.59
C HIS A 213 22.95 6.40 -36.91
N TYR A 214 23.79 5.52 -36.35
CA TYR A 214 25.13 5.86 -35.88
C TYR A 214 26.12 4.92 -36.57
N ASP A 215 27.15 5.47 -37.21
CA ASP A 215 28.13 4.72 -38.00
C ASP A 215 27.47 3.71 -38.99
N ASP A 216 26.42 4.17 -39.68
CA ASP A 216 25.60 3.40 -40.63
C ASP A 216 24.83 2.21 -40.03
N GLN A 217 24.76 2.08 -38.69
CA GLN A 217 23.95 1.05 -38.03
C GLN A 217 22.65 1.63 -37.43
N PRO A 218 21.50 0.96 -37.59
CA PRO A 218 20.25 1.39 -36.98
C PRO A 218 20.24 1.06 -35.48
N ILE A 219 20.18 2.09 -34.65
CA ILE A 219 20.15 1.98 -33.19
C ILE A 219 18.81 2.52 -32.66
N PRO A 220 18.01 1.71 -31.96
CA PRO A 220 16.80 2.18 -31.30
C PRO A 220 17.17 2.97 -30.03
N LYS A 221 16.51 4.10 -29.81
CA LYS A 221 16.68 4.97 -28.66
C LYS A 221 15.32 5.36 -28.08
N ILE A 222 15.18 5.17 -26.78
CA ILE A 222 14.01 5.60 -26.02
C ILE A 222 14.19 7.08 -25.67
N ILE A 223 13.25 7.93 -26.06
CA ILE A 223 13.41 9.39 -25.98
C ILE A 223 12.64 10.07 -24.85
N ASP A 224 11.62 9.42 -24.27
CA ASP A 224 10.72 10.09 -23.32
C ASP A 224 10.23 9.13 -22.26
N PHE A 225 10.84 9.16 -21.08
CA PHE A 225 10.31 8.47 -19.89
C PHE A 225 9.15 9.31 -19.36
N GLY A 226 7.99 8.73 -19.06
CA GLY A 226 6.75 9.43 -18.76
C GLY A 226 6.71 10.20 -17.43
N VAL A 227 7.69 11.08 -17.17
CA VAL A 227 7.92 11.85 -15.92
C VAL A 227 6.67 12.61 -15.48
N ALA A 228 5.87 13.11 -16.42
CA ALA A 228 4.64 13.85 -16.10
C ALA A 228 3.54 12.96 -15.48
N LYS A 229 3.47 11.65 -15.82
CA LYS A 229 2.46 10.73 -15.27
C LYS A 229 2.78 10.25 -13.85
N ALA A 230 4.01 10.39 -13.38
CA ALA A 230 4.38 10.06 -12.00
C ALA A 230 4.06 11.19 -11.02
N ILE A 231 3.99 12.41 -11.54
CA ILE A 231 3.58 13.63 -10.84
C ILE A 231 2.05 13.71 -10.67
N ASP A 232 1.30 13.04 -11.56
CA ASP A 232 -0.16 13.09 -11.67
C ASP A 232 -0.94 12.29 -10.59
N HIS A 233 -0.23 11.58 -9.71
CA HIS A 233 -0.79 10.65 -8.70
C HIS A 233 -1.74 11.27 -7.65
N ARG A 234 -2.04 12.57 -7.75
CA ARG A 234 -3.06 13.27 -6.95
C ARG A 234 -4.00 14.18 -7.75
N LEU A 235 -3.75 14.42 -9.03
CA LEU A 235 -4.54 15.36 -9.85
C LEU A 235 -5.72 14.67 -10.57
N THR A 236 -5.77 13.34 -10.57
CA THR A 236 -6.72 12.58 -11.38
C THR A 236 -8.16 12.52 -10.85
N GLU A 237 -8.52 13.08 -9.69
CA GLU A 237 -9.93 13.11 -9.27
C GLU A 237 -10.70 14.35 -9.75
N LYS A 238 -10.02 15.47 -10.06
CA LYS A 238 -10.68 16.71 -10.53
C LYS A 238 -10.22 17.19 -11.90
N THR A 239 -9.01 16.85 -12.34
CA THR A 239 -8.47 17.35 -13.63
C THR A 239 -8.87 16.45 -14.81
N LEU A 240 -9.31 15.21 -14.57
CA LEU A 240 -9.87 14.35 -15.63
C LEU A 240 -11.28 14.78 -16.09
N PHE A 241 -11.97 15.64 -15.33
CA PHE A 241 -13.37 15.97 -15.58
C PHE A 241 -13.62 17.27 -16.37
N THR A 242 -12.62 18.15 -16.54
CA THR A 242 -12.87 19.52 -17.05
C THR A 242 -12.30 19.86 -18.44
N GLU A 243 -11.67 18.91 -19.13
CA GLU A 243 -11.29 19.08 -20.55
C GLU A 243 -11.65 17.84 -21.38
N PHE A 244 -12.95 17.59 -21.49
CA PHE A 244 -13.55 16.61 -22.40
C PHE A 244 -13.28 17.03 -23.87
N GLY A 245 -12.12 16.68 -24.42
CA GLY A 245 -11.90 16.75 -25.87
C GLY A 245 -10.47 16.80 -26.41
N GLN A 246 -9.42 17.06 -25.62
CA GLN A 246 -8.08 17.31 -26.21
C GLN A 246 -6.87 16.58 -25.59
N VAL A 247 -7.01 15.77 -24.52
CA VAL A 247 -5.83 15.21 -23.81
C VAL A 247 -5.98 13.72 -23.44
N LEU A 248 -6.20 12.84 -24.44
CA LEU A 248 -6.04 11.39 -24.24
C LEU A 248 -5.22 10.79 -25.39
N GLY A 249 -3.91 10.99 -25.31
CA GLY A 249 -2.95 10.42 -26.25
C GLY A 249 -2.49 9.03 -25.80
N THR A 250 -2.74 8.01 -26.61
CA THR A 250 -2.18 6.65 -26.58
C THR A 250 -2.75 5.68 -25.54
N ILE A 251 -4.05 5.44 -25.62
CA ILE A 251 -4.76 4.44 -24.78
C ILE A 251 -4.39 3.01 -25.20
N GLU A 252 -3.97 2.82 -26.44
CA GLU A 252 -3.80 1.52 -27.07
C GLU A 252 -2.66 0.67 -26.45
N TYR A 253 -1.73 1.30 -25.73
CA TYR A 253 -0.59 0.64 -25.06
C TYR A 253 -0.73 0.63 -23.53
N MET A 254 -1.84 1.13 -22.99
CA MET A 254 -2.10 1.22 -21.55
C MET A 254 -2.27 -0.17 -20.95
N SER A 255 -1.61 -0.43 -19.81
CA SER A 255 -1.74 -1.71 -19.12
C SER A 255 -3.03 -1.78 -18.26
N PRO A 256 -3.55 -2.98 -17.97
CA PRO A 256 -4.75 -3.18 -17.15
C PRO A 256 -4.68 -2.48 -15.78
N GLU A 257 -3.53 -2.51 -15.14
CA GLU A 257 -3.29 -1.86 -13.85
C GLU A 257 -3.21 -0.33 -13.94
N GLN A 258 -2.84 0.24 -15.09
CA GLN A 258 -2.96 1.69 -15.33
C GLN A 258 -4.42 2.11 -15.56
N ALA A 259 -5.27 1.21 -16.05
CA ALA A 259 -6.70 1.44 -16.26
C ALA A 259 -7.56 1.28 -14.98
N ARG A 260 -6.94 1.09 -13.81
CA ARG A 260 -7.61 1.07 -12.49
C ARG A 260 -7.59 2.47 -11.87
N LEU A 261 -8.69 2.85 -11.21
CA LEU A 261 -8.85 4.15 -10.54
C LEU A 261 -7.84 4.37 -9.40
N ASN A 262 -7.35 3.30 -8.77
CA ASN A 262 -6.31 3.34 -7.72
C ASN A 262 -4.92 3.01 -8.28
N GLN A 263 -4.22 4.00 -8.84
CA GLN A 263 -2.90 3.84 -9.49
C GLN A 263 -1.70 3.64 -8.54
N TRP A 264 -1.95 3.37 -7.25
CA TRP A 264 -0.91 3.17 -6.22
C TRP A 264 -0.15 1.85 -6.34
N ASP A 265 -0.58 0.97 -7.26
CA ASP A 265 -0.11 -0.41 -7.43
C ASP A 265 0.53 -0.67 -8.81
N VAL A 266 1.03 0.37 -9.48
CA VAL A 266 1.75 0.23 -10.77
C VAL A 266 3.22 -0.11 -10.52
N ASP A 267 3.62 -1.33 -10.88
CA ASP A 267 5.01 -1.82 -10.82
C ASP A 267 5.66 -1.88 -12.21
N THR A 268 6.92 -2.33 -12.29
CA THR A 268 7.69 -2.44 -13.55
C THR A 268 7.04 -3.32 -14.62
N ARG A 269 6.10 -4.21 -14.27
CA ARG A 269 5.40 -5.09 -15.21
C ARG A 269 4.35 -4.37 -16.06
N THR A 270 4.06 -3.10 -15.76
CA THR A 270 3.31 -2.20 -16.64
C THR A 270 4.03 -2.00 -17.96
N ASP A 271 5.34 -1.74 -17.90
CA ASP A 271 6.16 -1.52 -19.08
C ASP A 271 6.30 -2.80 -19.91
N ILE A 272 6.28 -3.97 -19.25
CA ILE A 272 6.31 -5.27 -19.93
C ILE A 272 5.05 -5.47 -20.79
N TYR A 273 3.87 -5.07 -20.28
CA TYR A 273 2.64 -5.12 -21.06
C TYR A 273 2.71 -4.19 -22.27
N SER A 274 3.13 -2.93 -22.07
CA SER A 274 3.26 -1.97 -23.17
C SER A 274 4.31 -2.39 -24.19
N LEU A 275 5.43 -3.00 -23.76
CA LEU A 275 6.41 -3.65 -24.65
C LEU A 275 5.78 -4.83 -25.41
N GLY A 276 4.88 -5.59 -24.78
CA GLY A 276 4.10 -6.64 -25.42
C GLY A 276 3.23 -6.11 -26.55
N VAL A 277 2.52 -4.98 -26.31
CA VAL A 277 1.72 -4.30 -27.33
C VAL A 277 2.61 -3.76 -28.46
N LEU A 278 3.76 -3.18 -28.13
CA LEU A 278 4.72 -2.70 -29.13
C LEU A 278 5.26 -3.85 -30.00
N LEU A 279 5.62 -4.99 -29.39
CA LEU A 279 6.06 -6.17 -30.14
C LEU A 279 4.95 -6.73 -31.03
N TYR A 280 3.72 -6.75 -30.53
CA TYR A 280 2.53 -7.16 -31.28
C TYR A 280 2.41 -6.34 -32.57
N GLU A 281 2.49 -5.01 -32.47
CA GLU A 281 2.41 -4.12 -33.63
C GLU A 281 3.63 -4.23 -34.55
N LEU A 282 4.84 -4.40 -34.01
CA LEU A 282 6.02 -4.63 -34.85
C LEU A 282 5.86 -5.90 -35.70
N LEU A 283 5.31 -6.96 -35.12
CA LEU A 283 5.15 -8.25 -35.80
C LEU A 283 4.00 -8.28 -36.80
N ILE A 284 2.87 -7.62 -36.54
CA ILE A 284 1.68 -7.72 -37.41
C ILE A 284 1.08 -6.38 -37.88
N GLY A 285 1.66 -5.25 -37.53
CA GLY A 285 1.29 -3.92 -38.05
C GLY A 285 0.04 -3.30 -37.43
N GLU A 286 -0.61 -4.01 -36.52
CA GLU A 286 -1.82 -3.57 -35.81
C GLU A 286 -1.65 -3.77 -34.30
N THR A 287 -2.41 -3.02 -33.49
CA THR A 287 -2.50 -3.22 -32.04
C THR A 287 -3.51 -4.33 -31.69
N PRO A 288 -3.45 -4.93 -30.47
CA PRO A 288 -4.37 -6.00 -30.07
C PRO A 288 -5.84 -5.56 -30.11
N PHE A 289 -6.10 -4.32 -29.67
CA PHE A 289 -7.41 -3.68 -29.74
C PHE A 289 -7.40 -2.61 -30.83
N ASP A 290 -8.54 -2.46 -31.48
CA ASP A 290 -8.73 -1.49 -32.57
C ASP A 290 -8.67 -0.04 -32.05
N ARG A 291 -7.88 0.80 -32.73
CA ARG A 291 -7.70 2.21 -32.36
C ARG A 291 -9.00 2.99 -32.44
N GLU A 292 -9.83 2.75 -33.46
CA GLU A 292 -11.11 3.44 -33.63
C GLU A 292 -12.09 3.04 -32.54
N ARG A 293 -12.18 1.73 -32.25
CA ARG A 293 -13.02 1.20 -31.18
C ARG A 293 -12.67 1.80 -29.82
N LEU A 294 -11.38 1.88 -29.51
CA LEU A 294 -10.92 2.49 -28.25
C LEU A 294 -11.21 3.98 -28.18
N ARG A 295 -11.07 4.72 -29.30
CA ARG A 295 -11.35 6.16 -29.34
C ARG A 295 -12.84 6.50 -29.29
N SER A 296 -13.70 5.62 -29.82
CA SER A 296 -15.15 5.82 -29.85
C SER A 296 -15.87 5.33 -28.60
N ALA A 297 -15.22 4.52 -27.75
CA ALA A 297 -15.84 3.99 -26.54
C ALA A 297 -15.98 5.08 -25.46
N ALA A 298 -17.05 5.01 -24.67
CA ALA A 298 -17.17 5.81 -23.44
C ALA A 298 -16.02 5.47 -22.48
N PHE A 299 -15.61 6.42 -21.64
CA PHE A 299 -14.42 6.27 -20.79
C PHE A 299 -14.46 5.02 -19.89
N ASP A 300 -15.60 4.74 -19.26
CA ASP A 300 -15.74 3.54 -18.41
C ASP A 300 -15.69 2.24 -19.21
N ASP A 301 -16.28 2.22 -20.41
CA ASP A 301 -16.22 1.09 -21.34
C ASP A 301 -14.80 0.87 -21.86
N LEU A 302 -14.06 1.94 -22.11
CA LEU A 302 -12.66 1.90 -22.52
C LEU A 302 -11.78 1.28 -21.44
N LEU A 303 -11.93 1.71 -20.19
CA LEU A 303 -11.21 1.12 -19.07
C LEU A 303 -11.60 -0.35 -18.87
N ARG A 304 -12.88 -0.70 -19.06
CA ARG A 304 -13.37 -2.07 -19.02
C ARG A 304 -12.73 -2.95 -20.10
N ILE A 305 -12.67 -2.48 -21.36
CA ILE A 305 -12.01 -3.19 -22.46
C ILE A 305 -10.56 -3.51 -22.10
N ILE A 306 -9.81 -2.53 -21.60
CA ILE A 306 -8.39 -2.71 -21.26
C ILE A 306 -8.21 -3.69 -20.08
N ARG A 307 -9.09 -3.65 -19.08
CA ARG A 307 -8.98 -4.50 -17.88
C ARG A 307 -9.47 -5.93 -18.08
N GLU A 308 -10.57 -6.11 -18.81
CA GLU A 308 -11.36 -7.34 -18.77
C GLU A 308 -11.40 -8.09 -20.10
N GLU A 309 -11.26 -7.41 -21.23
CA GLU A 309 -11.28 -8.07 -22.54
C GLU A 309 -9.90 -8.68 -22.85
N GLU A 310 -9.86 -9.99 -23.12
CA GLU A 310 -8.62 -10.68 -23.49
C GLU A 310 -8.18 -10.28 -24.91
N PRO A 311 -6.89 -9.92 -25.11
CA PRO A 311 -6.41 -9.55 -26.43
C PRO A 311 -6.42 -10.75 -27.38
N PRO A 312 -6.80 -10.56 -28.66
CA PRO A 312 -6.70 -11.63 -29.64
C PRO A 312 -5.23 -11.99 -29.89
N ARG A 313 -4.95 -13.28 -30.14
CA ARG A 313 -3.59 -13.71 -30.51
C ARG A 313 -3.12 -13.01 -31.79
N PRO A 314 -1.81 -12.71 -31.92
CA PRO A 314 -1.27 -12.13 -33.15
C PRO A 314 -1.67 -12.91 -34.41
N SER A 315 -1.64 -14.24 -34.32
CA SER A 315 -2.05 -15.12 -35.42
C SER A 315 -3.53 -15.03 -35.79
N ASP A 316 -4.43 -14.94 -34.80
CA ASP A 316 -5.87 -14.78 -35.01
C ASP A 316 -6.17 -13.39 -35.60
N ARG A 317 -5.52 -12.35 -35.09
CA ARG A 317 -5.68 -10.96 -35.52
C ARG A 317 -5.20 -10.73 -36.95
N VAL A 318 -3.99 -11.20 -37.29
CA VAL A 318 -3.42 -11.03 -38.63
C VAL A 318 -4.20 -11.82 -39.68
N SER A 319 -4.78 -12.97 -39.30
CA SER A 319 -5.63 -13.77 -40.20
C SER A 319 -6.97 -13.11 -40.50
N ALA A 320 -7.51 -12.34 -39.54
CA ALA A 320 -8.76 -11.59 -39.70
C ALA A 320 -8.57 -10.21 -40.35
N SER A 321 -7.32 -9.73 -40.51
CA SER A 321 -7.04 -8.39 -41.02
C SER A 321 -7.22 -8.29 -42.54
N HIS A 322 -7.96 -7.26 -42.96
CA HIS A 322 -8.08 -6.87 -44.37
C HIS A 322 -6.75 -6.33 -44.95
N SER A 323 -5.83 -5.90 -44.10
CA SER A 323 -4.53 -5.32 -44.46
C SER A 323 -3.41 -6.37 -44.55
N LEU A 324 -3.72 -7.66 -44.38
CA LEU A 324 -2.75 -8.75 -44.38
C LEU A 324 -1.77 -8.73 -45.57
N PRO A 325 -2.18 -8.49 -46.83
CA PRO A 325 -1.25 -8.43 -47.95
C PRO A 325 -0.19 -7.33 -47.79
N THR A 326 -0.61 -6.14 -47.34
CA THR A 326 0.29 -5.00 -47.10
C THR A 326 1.21 -5.26 -45.91
N ILE A 327 0.66 -5.80 -44.82
CA ILE A 327 1.43 -6.16 -43.61
C ILE A 327 2.53 -7.17 -43.96
N ALA A 328 2.20 -8.20 -44.74
CA ALA A 328 3.13 -9.25 -45.15
C ALA A 328 4.20 -8.71 -46.11
N ALA A 329 3.82 -7.85 -47.07
CA ALA A 329 4.75 -7.18 -47.97
C ALA A 329 5.77 -6.30 -47.20
N ASN A 330 5.32 -5.55 -46.18
CA ASN A 330 6.18 -4.75 -45.30
C ASN A 330 7.17 -5.60 -44.46
N ARG A 331 7.00 -6.92 -44.45
CA ARG A 331 7.82 -7.89 -43.70
C ARG A 331 8.55 -8.87 -44.62
N GLN A 332 8.54 -8.62 -45.93
CA GLN A 332 9.11 -9.48 -46.98
C GLN A 332 8.62 -10.93 -46.92
N LEU A 333 7.33 -11.12 -46.61
CA LEU A 333 6.71 -12.42 -46.50
C LEU A 333 5.44 -12.50 -47.35
N GLU A 334 5.13 -13.72 -47.76
CA GLU A 334 3.81 -14.05 -48.30
C GLU A 334 2.78 -14.07 -47.15
N PRO A 335 1.52 -13.62 -47.37
CA PRO A 335 0.46 -13.59 -46.36
C PRO A 335 0.37 -14.87 -45.52
N ARG A 336 0.33 -16.02 -46.20
CA ARG A 336 0.23 -17.33 -45.55
C ARG A 336 1.44 -17.66 -44.67
N LYS A 337 2.64 -17.30 -45.10
CA LYS A 337 3.87 -17.56 -44.34
C LYS A 337 3.93 -16.69 -43.08
N LEU A 338 3.44 -15.46 -43.14
CA LEU A 338 3.35 -14.60 -41.96
C LEU A 338 2.40 -15.20 -40.92
N THR A 339 1.20 -15.64 -41.34
CA THR A 339 0.24 -16.31 -40.43
C THR A 339 0.82 -17.58 -39.82
N GLU A 340 1.48 -18.44 -40.61
CA GLU A 340 2.14 -19.66 -40.14
C GLU A 340 3.29 -19.35 -39.15
N LEU A 341 4.02 -18.25 -39.36
CA LEU A 341 5.07 -17.80 -38.45
C LEU A 341 4.50 -17.36 -37.09
N MET A 342 3.36 -16.66 -37.10
CA MET A 342 2.71 -16.17 -35.88
C MET A 342 2.11 -17.32 -35.06
N HIS A 343 1.51 -18.32 -35.71
CA HIS A 343 0.94 -19.53 -35.06
C HIS A 343 1.96 -20.36 -34.23
N GLY A 344 3.24 -20.02 -34.29
CA GLY A 344 4.32 -20.67 -33.56
C GLY A 344 4.62 -20.02 -32.20
N GLU A 345 5.91 -19.85 -31.92
CA GLU A 345 6.41 -19.36 -30.62
C GLU A 345 6.16 -17.87 -30.39
N LEU A 346 5.99 -17.10 -31.46
CA LEU A 346 5.79 -15.64 -31.36
C LEU A 346 4.43 -15.29 -30.76
N ASP A 347 3.37 -16.06 -31.03
CA ASP A 347 2.11 -15.94 -30.30
C ASP A 347 2.33 -16.08 -28.79
N TRP A 348 3.05 -17.13 -28.36
CA TRP A 348 3.27 -17.39 -26.93
C TRP A 348 4.08 -16.29 -26.26
N ILE A 349 5.15 -15.83 -26.91
CA ILE A 349 6.02 -14.77 -26.41
C ILE A 349 5.22 -13.48 -26.21
N VAL A 350 4.42 -13.08 -27.20
CA VAL A 350 3.60 -11.87 -27.13
C VAL A 350 2.49 -12.01 -26.10
N MET A 351 1.76 -13.14 -26.11
CA MET A 351 0.63 -13.34 -25.20
C MET A 351 1.05 -13.43 -23.74
N LYS A 352 2.22 -14.02 -23.43
CA LYS A 352 2.77 -14.02 -22.06
C LYS A 352 3.04 -12.60 -21.56
N ALA A 353 3.48 -11.68 -22.43
CA ALA A 353 3.64 -10.27 -22.05
C ALA A 353 2.30 -9.54 -21.86
N LEU A 354 1.25 -9.94 -22.58
CA LEU A 354 -0.08 -9.33 -22.57
C LEU A 354 -1.06 -9.93 -21.55
N GLU A 355 -0.63 -10.87 -20.71
CA GLU A 355 -1.45 -11.45 -19.62
C GLU A 355 -2.09 -10.35 -18.76
N LYS A 356 -3.38 -10.45 -18.44
CA LYS A 356 -4.04 -9.44 -17.60
C LYS A 356 -3.55 -9.50 -16.15
N ASP A 357 -3.31 -10.71 -15.65
CA ASP A 357 -2.66 -10.94 -14.37
C ASP A 357 -1.15 -10.71 -14.47
N ARG A 358 -0.67 -9.64 -13.83
CA ARG A 358 0.77 -9.29 -13.82
C ARG A 358 1.67 -10.40 -13.29
N SER A 359 1.18 -11.27 -12.40
CA SER A 359 1.98 -12.36 -11.82
C SER A 359 2.31 -13.46 -12.84
N ARG A 360 1.57 -13.51 -13.95
CA ARG A 360 1.76 -14.47 -15.05
C ARG A 360 2.59 -13.91 -16.20
N ARG A 361 2.83 -12.59 -16.21
CA ARG A 361 3.74 -11.93 -17.17
C ARG A 361 5.18 -12.30 -16.88
N TYR A 362 6.07 -11.92 -17.80
CA TYR A 362 7.49 -11.89 -17.51
C TYR A 362 7.77 -11.03 -16.27
N ASP A 363 8.68 -11.49 -15.40
CA ASP A 363 9.05 -10.73 -14.19
C ASP A 363 9.83 -9.46 -14.50
N THR A 364 10.56 -9.46 -15.62
CA THR A 364 11.51 -8.40 -15.98
C THR A 364 11.55 -8.24 -17.51
N ALA A 365 11.92 -7.06 -17.99
CA ALA A 365 12.12 -6.81 -19.41
C ALA A 365 13.30 -7.64 -19.99
N SER A 366 14.29 -8.00 -19.16
CA SER A 366 15.37 -8.93 -19.56
C SER A 366 14.84 -10.31 -19.92
N LYS A 367 13.98 -10.92 -19.09
CA LYS A 367 13.40 -12.24 -19.40
C LYS A 367 12.58 -12.22 -20.70
N PHE A 368 11.89 -11.11 -20.97
CA PHE A 368 11.16 -10.95 -22.22
C PHE A 368 12.11 -10.86 -23.42
N ALA A 369 13.22 -10.12 -23.28
CA ALA A 369 14.28 -10.05 -24.29
C ALA A 369 14.96 -11.41 -24.52
N GLU A 370 15.20 -12.18 -23.44
CA GLU A 370 15.80 -13.52 -23.50
C GLU A 370 14.94 -14.48 -24.33
N ASP A 371 13.61 -14.48 -24.17
CA ASP A 371 12.72 -15.31 -25.00
C ASP A 371 12.72 -14.89 -26.48
N ALA A 372 12.78 -13.59 -26.77
CA ALA A 372 12.96 -13.09 -28.13
C ALA A 372 14.32 -13.52 -28.72
N GLN A 373 15.39 -13.48 -27.92
CA GLN A 373 16.71 -13.96 -28.31
C GLN A 373 16.76 -15.48 -28.50
N HIS A 374 16.12 -16.26 -27.62
CA HIS A 374 15.98 -17.71 -27.77
C HIS A 374 15.28 -18.05 -29.09
N TYR A 375 14.21 -17.32 -29.43
CA TYR A 375 13.56 -17.46 -30.72
C TYR A 375 14.54 -17.18 -31.88
N LEU A 376 15.28 -16.07 -31.84
CA LEU A 376 16.27 -15.69 -32.86
C LEU A 376 17.37 -16.74 -33.05
N HIS A 377 17.82 -17.39 -31.97
CA HIS A 377 18.89 -18.40 -31.97
C HIS A 377 18.39 -19.84 -32.16
N ASN A 378 17.08 -20.06 -32.36
CA ASN A 378 16.45 -21.39 -32.41
C ASN A 378 16.67 -22.21 -31.13
N GLU A 379 16.57 -21.57 -29.98
CA GLU A 379 16.58 -22.18 -28.65
C GLU A 379 15.15 -22.38 -28.14
N PRO A 380 14.95 -23.22 -27.11
CA PRO A 380 13.65 -23.36 -26.45
C PRO A 380 13.25 -22.07 -25.75
N VAL A 381 12.03 -21.59 -26.00
CA VAL A 381 11.47 -20.38 -25.35
C VAL A 381 10.69 -20.77 -24.09
N GLU A 382 10.80 -19.97 -23.02
CA GLU A 382 10.14 -20.21 -21.73
C GLU A 382 8.62 -20.01 -21.83
N ALA A 383 8.17 -19.16 -22.75
CA ALA A 383 6.74 -18.93 -22.99
C ALA A 383 5.97 -20.17 -23.46
N CYS A 384 6.64 -21.18 -24.05
CA CYS A 384 5.98 -22.38 -24.54
C CYS A 384 5.95 -23.50 -23.47
N PRO A 385 4.87 -24.29 -23.38
CA PRO A 385 4.81 -25.41 -22.46
C PRO A 385 5.92 -26.44 -22.76
N PRO A 386 6.67 -26.92 -21.74
CA PRO A 386 7.84 -27.74 -21.95
C PRO A 386 7.45 -29.14 -22.44
N SER A 387 7.80 -29.47 -23.69
CA SER A 387 7.72 -30.84 -24.20
C SER A 387 9.10 -31.36 -24.66
N ALA A 388 9.39 -32.62 -24.34
CA ALA A 388 10.66 -33.25 -24.70
C ALA A 388 10.88 -33.29 -26.23
N SER A 389 9.80 -33.48 -26.99
CA SER A 389 9.79 -33.48 -28.45
C SER A 389 10.13 -32.10 -29.04
N TYR A 390 9.62 -31.02 -28.44
CA TYR A 390 9.93 -29.64 -28.83
C TYR A 390 11.40 -29.29 -28.60
N ARG A 391 11.94 -29.60 -27.41
CA ARG A 391 13.36 -29.36 -27.08
C ARG A 391 14.31 -30.15 -27.99
N PHE A 392 13.97 -31.42 -28.26
CA PHE A 392 14.75 -32.25 -29.20
C PHE A 392 14.72 -31.70 -30.63
N ARG A 393 13.57 -31.22 -31.11
CA ARG A 393 13.44 -30.60 -32.43
C ARG A 393 14.32 -29.35 -32.56
N LYS A 394 14.35 -28.50 -31.54
CA LYS A 394 15.24 -27.31 -31.49
C LYS A 394 16.71 -27.72 -31.48
N PHE A 395 17.09 -28.68 -30.64
CA PHE A 395 18.43 -29.24 -30.60
C PHE A 395 18.88 -29.83 -31.95
N ALA A 396 18.02 -30.59 -32.61
CA ALA A 396 18.29 -31.17 -33.91
C ALA A 396 18.41 -30.11 -35.02
N ARG A 397 17.59 -29.05 -34.98
CA ARG A 397 17.68 -27.93 -35.93
C ARG A 397 18.99 -27.15 -35.79
N ARG A 398 19.49 -27.01 -34.55
CA ARG A 398 20.76 -26.35 -34.21
C ARG A 398 22.00 -27.21 -34.53
N ASN A 399 21.93 -28.52 -34.26
CA ASN A 399 23.09 -29.43 -34.27
C ASN A 399 23.03 -30.50 -35.37
N LYS A 400 22.66 -30.12 -36.60
CA LYS A 400 22.51 -31.08 -37.73
C LYS A 400 23.76 -31.94 -37.97
N ALA A 401 24.95 -31.34 -37.83
CA ALA A 401 26.23 -32.03 -38.03
C ALA A 401 26.51 -33.08 -36.94
N VAL A 402 26.27 -32.75 -35.66
CA VAL A 402 26.48 -33.66 -34.52
C VAL A 402 25.51 -34.84 -34.56
N LEU A 403 24.25 -34.59 -34.95
CA LEU A 403 23.26 -35.65 -35.10
C LEU A 403 23.65 -36.62 -36.22
N ALA A 404 24.13 -36.10 -37.35
CA ALA A 404 24.57 -36.93 -38.49
C ALA A 404 25.74 -37.84 -38.13
N THR A 405 26.77 -37.33 -37.44
CA THR A 405 27.90 -38.15 -36.96
C THR A 405 27.46 -39.18 -35.92
N THR A 406 26.57 -38.81 -34.98
CA THR A 406 26.07 -39.74 -33.96
C THR A 406 25.25 -40.87 -34.57
N MET A 407 24.39 -40.57 -35.56
CA MET A 407 23.63 -41.59 -36.30
C MET A 407 24.54 -42.51 -37.12
N ALA A 408 25.61 -41.99 -37.73
CA ALA A 408 26.58 -42.80 -38.45
C ALA A 408 27.33 -43.76 -37.51
N ILE A 409 27.74 -43.30 -36.33
CA ILE A 409 28.37 -44.13 -35.29
C ILE A 409 27.38 -45.20 -34.80
N ALA A 410 26.14 -44.82 -34.49
CA ALA A 410 25.11 -45.76 -34.04
C ALA A 410 24.80 -46.83 -35.10
N ALA A 411 24.69 -46.45 -36.38
CA ALA A 411 24.52 -47.40 -37.47
C ALA A 411 25.71 -48.36 -37.60
N SER A 412 26.95 -47.87 -37.45
CA SER A 412 28.15 -48.71 -37.47
C SER A 412 28.20 -49.71 -36.30
N LEU A 413 27.77 -49.28 -35.10
CA LEU A 413 27.67 -50.13 -33.92
C LEU A 413 26.57 -51.20 -34.09
N ILE A 414 25.40 -50.83 -34.62
CA ILE A 414 24.30 -51.77 -34.87
C ILE A 414 24.73 -52.81 -35.91
N LEU A 415 25.38 -52.39 -37.01
CA LEU A 415 25.92 -53.32 -38.01
C LEU A 415 27.00 -54.24 -37.41
N GLY A 416 27.85 -53.72 -36.53
CA GLY A 416 28.82 -54.51 -35.77
C GLY A 416 28.15 -55.55 -34.86
N ILE A 417 27.12 -55.14 -34.09
CA ILE A 417 26.35 -56.03 -33.21
C ILE A 417 25.64 -57.11 -34.03
N VAL A 418 24.98 -56.75 -35.15
CA VAL A 418 24.32 -57.72 -36.03
C VAL A 418 25.34 -58.69 -36.63
N GLY A 419 26.49 -58.21 -37.09
CA GLY A 419 27.56 -59.06 -37.64
C GLY A 419 28.15 -60.03 -36.61
N THR A 420 28.46 -59.54 -35.40
CA THR A 420 28.97 -60.37 -34.30
C THR A 420 27.91 -61.36 -33.79
N SER A 421 26.64 -60.97 -33.77
CA SER A 421 25.53 -61.84 -33.35
C SER A 421 25.28 -62.94 -34.37
N TRP A 422 25.37 -62.65 -35.66
CA TRP A 422 25.29 -63.67 -36.72
C TRP A 422 26.42 -64.70 -36.61
N GLN A 423 27.65 -64.23 -36.34
CA GLN A 423 28.82 -65.09 -36.09
C GLN A 423 28.71 -65.91 -34.78
N ALA A 424 28.05 -65.36 -33.76
CA ALA A 424 27.80 -66.05 -32.50
C ALA A 424 26.68 -67.10 -32.61
N ILE A 425 25.68 -66.88 -33.48
CA ILE A 425 24.61 -67.85 -33.78
C ILE A 425 25.17 -69.04 -34.58
N GLU A 426 26.08 -68.80 -35.52
CA GLU A 426 26.79 -69.87 -36.24
C GLU A 426 27.61 -70.77 -35.29
N ARG A 427 28.30 -70.17 -34.30
CA ARG A 427 29.00 -70.90 -33.23
C ARG A 427 28.05 -71.52 -32.19
N GLY A 428 26.85 -70.97 -32.06
CA GLY A 428 25.80 -71.43 -31.16
C GLY A 428 25.20 -72.76 -31.61
N HIS A 429 25.04 -72.97 -32.92
CA HIS A 429 24.56 -74.24 -33.47
C HIS A 429 25.48 -75.43 -33.18
N GLU A 430 26.78 -75.20 -32.93
CA GLU A 430 27.72 -76.22 -32.47
C GLU A 430 27.62 -76.51 -30.96
N ALA A 431 27.26 -75.50 -30.15
CA ALA A 431 27.12 -75.62 -28.70
C ALA A 431 25.72 -76.10 -28.24
N GLU A 432 24.68 -75.91 -29.04
CA GLU A 432 23.31 -76.36 -28.74
C GLU A 432 23.18 -77.88 -28.66
N ARG A 433 23.99 -78.64 -29.42
CA ARG A 433 24.04 -80.10 -29.31
C ARG A 433 24.56 -80.59 -27.96
N ALA A 434 25.39 -79.80 -27.28
CA ALA A 434 25.95 -80.14 -25.97
C ALA A 434 25.05 -79.68 -24.81
N ARG A 435 24.29 -78.58 -24.97
CA ARG A 435 23.44 -77.99 -23.92
C ARG A 435 22.01 -78.54 -23.88
N ALA A 436 21.52 -79.13 -24.97
CA ALA A 436 20.20 -79.78 -25.00
C ALA A 436 20.05 -80.92 -23.97
N ALA A 437 21.15 -81.57 -23.57
CA ALA A 437 21.15 -82.61 -22.54
C ALA A 437 21.08 -82.07 -21.10
N GLU A 438 21.54 -80.84 -20.85
CA GLU A 438 21.61 -80.26 -19.50
C GLU A 438 20.37 -79.39 -19.16
N HIS A 439 19.72 -78.83 -20.18
CA HIS A 439 18.55 -77.95 -20.03
C HIS A 439 17.25 -78.70 -19.76
N LEU A 440 17.10 -79.95 -20.21
CA LEU A 440 15.91 -80.77 -19.92
C LEU A 440 15.74 -81.02 -18.40
N ALA A 441 16.85 -81.16 -17.66
CA ALA A 441 16.86 -81.43 -16.22
C ALA A 441 16.63 -80.20 -15.33
N ARG A 442 16.81 -78.98 -15.87
CA ARG A 442 16.63 -77.72 -15.11
C ARG A 442 15.28 -77.03 -15.38
N GLU A 443 14.60 -77.34 -16.48
CA GLU A 443 13.28 -76.77 -16.78
C GLU A 443 12.15 -77.36 -15.91
N GLU A 444 12.21 -78.65 -15.56
CA GLU A 444 11.19 -79.29 -14.71
C GLU A 444 11.18 -78.71 -13.28
N ALA A 445 12.34 -78.32 -12.74
CA ALA A 445 12.45 -77.78 -11.38
C ALA A 445 12.05 -76.29 -11.26
N LYS A 446 12.07 -75.51 -12.36
CA LYS A 446 11.77 -74.06 -12.33
C LYS A 446 10.33 -73.70 -12.69
N ARG A 447 9.62 -74.56 -13.42
CA ARG A 447 8.19 -74.35 -13.73
C ARG A 447 7.30 -74.41 -12.48
N ALA A 448 7.67 -75.22 -11.47
CA ALA A 448 6.90 -75.37 -10.24
C ALA A 448 7.01 -74.17 -9.25
N ASP A 449 8.12 -73.41 -9.21
CA ASP A 449 8.30 -72.28 -8.26
C ASP A 449 7.81 -70.93 -8.82
N ALA A 450 7.73 -70.80 -10.16
CA ALA A 450 7.34 -69.55 -10.83
C ALA A 450 5.81 -69.32 -10.86
N GLU A 451 5.01 -70.40 -10.89
CA GLU A 451 3.54 -70.31 -10.86
C GLU A 451 3.02 -69.89 -9.46
N ALA A 452 3.70 -70.27 -8.37
CA ALA A 452 3.30 -69.94 -7.00
C ALA A 452 3.56 -68.46 -6.60
N LYS A 453 4.56 -67.80 -7.22
CA LYS A 453 4.90 -66.39 -6.91
C LYS A 453 4.08 -65.37 -7.70
N LYS A 454 3.67 -65.68 -8.93
CA LYS A 454 2.83 -64.80 -9.77
C LYS A 454 1.41 -64.62 -9.21
N ALA A 455 0.79 -65.69 -8.69
CA ALA A 455 -0.57 -65.64 -8.15
C ALA A 455 -0.73 -64.79 -6.87
N LYS A 456 0.35 -64.57 -6.10
CA LYS A 456 0.33 -63.79 -4.86
C LYS A 456 0.52 -62.28 -5.12
N GLN A 457 1.37 -61.92 -6.09
CA GLN A 457 1.71 -60.53 -6.42
C GLN A 457 0.61 -59.78 -7.20
N GLU A 458 -0.19 -60.49 -8.01
CA GLU A 458 -1.33 -59.90 -8.73
C GLU A 458 -2.51 -59.60 -7.78
N ARG A 459 -2.66 -60.37 -6.70
CA ARG A 459 -3.73 -60.19 -5.70
C ARG A 459 -3.52 -58.96 -4.81
N ASP A 460 -2.27 -58.67 -4.44
CA ASP A 460 -1.95 -57.54 -3.53
C ASP A 460 -1.92 -56.19 -4.26
N ARG A 461 -1.60 -56.17 -5.57
CA ARG A 461 -1.63 -54.94 -6.40
C ARG A 461 -3.05 -54.51 -6.79
N ALA A 462 -3.98 -55.45 -6.92
CA ALA A 462 -5.38 -55.13 -7.23
C ALA A 462 -6.10 -54.47 -6.04
N MET A 463 -5.83 -54.90 -4.79
CA MET A 463 -6.44 -54.32 -3.59
C MET A 463 -5.93 -52.90 -3.23
N GLN A 464 -4.67 -52.57 -3.52
CA GLN A 464 -4.13 -51.21 -3.25
C GLN A 464 -4.56 -50.17 -4.29
N ALA A 465 -4.79 -50.57 -5.53
CA ALA A 465 -5.20 -49.66 -6.61
C ALA A 465 -6.66 -49.22 -6.50
N GLU A 466 -7.52 -50.04 -5.89
CA GLU A 466 -8.94 -49.75 -5.66
C GLU A 466 -9.15 -48.78 -4.49
N GLN A 467 -8.40 -48.96 -3.38
CA GLN A 467 -8.47 -48.08 -2.20
C GLN A 467 -8.01 -46.63 -2.47
N ILE A 468 -6.96 -46.44 -3.29
CA ILE A 468 -6.42 -45.11 -3.65
C ILE A 468 -7.34 -44.36 -4.61
N ALA A 469 -8.07 -45.08 -5.47
CA ALA A 469 -9.02 -44.49 -6.41
C ALA A 469 -10.31 -44.00 -5.72
N ASP A 470 -10.76 -44.71 -4.67
CA ASP A 470 -11.92 -44.30 -3.88
C ASP A 470 -11.61 -43.12 -2.93
N ASP A 471 -10.42 -43.06 -2.34
CA ASP A 471 -9.98 -41.90 -1.55
C ASP A 471 -9.81 -40.63 -2.40
N GLN A 472 -9.34 -40.77 -3.65
CA GLN A 472 -9.21 -39.66 -4.60
C GLN A 472 -10.57 -39.15 -5.10
N ARG A 473 -11.56 -40.02 -5.26
CA ARG A 473 -12.94 -39.63 -5.62
C ARG A 473 -13.64 -38.92 -4.47
N ALA A 474 -13.49 -39.40 -3.23
CA ALA A 474 -14.05 -38.74 -2.04
C ALA A 474 -13.43 -37.36 -1.77
N MET A 475 -12.14 -37.16 -2.09
CA MET A 475 -11.44 -35.87 -1.95
C MET A 475 -11.87 -34.87 -3.04
N ALA A 476 -12.08 -35.33 -4.28
CA ALA A 476 -12.54 -34.51 -5.40
C ALA A 476 -14.00 -34.07 -5.24
N GLU A 477 -14.87 -34.90 -4.68
CA GLU A 477 -16.27 -34.55 -4.38
C GLU A 477 -16.37 -33.56 -3.21
N ARG A 478 -15.55 -33.70 -2.16
CA ARG A 478 -15.44 -32.69 -1.09
C ARG A 478 -14.89 -31.36 -1.60
N GLN A 479 -13.93 -31.37 -2.52
CA GLN A 479 -13.38 -30.14 -3.13
C GLN A 479 -14.39 -29.43 -4.04
N ARG A 480 -15.23 -30.18 -4.76
CA ARG A 480 -16.32 -29.60 -5.58
C ARG A 480 -17.44 -29.02 -4.72
N ALA A 481 -17.83 -29.71 -3.65
CA ALA A 481 -18.81 -29.19 -2.70
C ALA A 481 -18.31 -27.89 -2.05
N VAL A 482 -17.06 -27.84 -1.57
CA VAL A 482 -16.47 -26.61 -1.00
C VAL A 482 -16.35 -25.49 -2.03
N ALA A 483 -16.00 -25.79 -3.29
CA ALA A 483 -15.90 -24.79 -4.35
C ALA A 483 -17.27 -24.21 -4.77
N GLU A 484 -18.34 -25.00 -4.72
CA GLU A 484 -19.70 -24.53 -4.99
C GLU A 484 -20.24 -23.66 -3.85
N THR A 485 -20.00 -24.03 -2.58
CA THR A 485 -20.36 -23.18 -1.43
C THR A 485 -19.55 -21.89 -1.39
N GLN A 486 -18.25 -21.94 -1.73
CA GLN A 486 -17.39 -20.75 -1.83
C GLN A 486 -17.80 -19.84 -2.98
N ARG A 487 -18.27 -20.39 -4.11
CA ARG A 487 -18.74 -19.59 -5.24
C ARG A 487 -20.06 -18.87 -4.91
N ALA A 488 -20.99 -19.55 -4.26
CA ALA A 488 -22.24 -18.94 -3.79
C ALA A 488 -21.99 -17.86 -2.70
N ALA A 489 -21.05 -18.10 -1.78
CA ALA A 489 -20.62 -17.11 -0.79
C ALA A 489 -19.89 -15.92 -1.43
N ALA A 490 -19.03 -16.16 -2.43
CA ALA A 490 -18.32 -15.11 -3.16
C ALA A 490 -19.28 -14.23 -3.99
N GLU A 491 -20.31 -14.81 -4.61
CA GLU A 491 -21.33 -14.07 -5.35
C GLU A 491 -22.22 -13.23 -4.41
N ALA A 492 -22.56 -13.74 -3.21
CA ALA A 492 -23.27 -12.98 -2.17
C ALA A 492 -22.40 -11.85 -1.59
N SER A 493 -21.13 -12.14 -1.26
CA SER A 493 -20.14 -11.19 -0.75
C SER A 493 -19.81 -10.08 -1.75
N ALA A 494 -19.76 -10.40 -3.05
CA ALA A 494 -19.58 -9.40 -4.11
C ALA A 494 -20.77 -8.44 -4.19
N LYS A 495 -22.01 -8.93 -4.05
CA LYS A 495 -23.22 -8.08 -4.04
C LYS A 495 -23.26 -7.14 -2.83
N THR A 496 -22.91 -7.65 -1.65
CA THR A 496 -22.79 -6.88 -0.40
C THR A 496 -21.64 -5.85 -0.46
N SER A 497 -20.49 -6.23 -1.03
CA SER A 497 -19.33 -5.34 -1.17
C SER A 497 -19.59 -4.23 -2.19
N GLN A 498 -20.34 -4.51 -3.26
CA GLN A 498 -20.72 -3.50 -4.24
C GLN A 498 -21.66 -2.45 -3.64
N ALA A 499 -22.68 -2.86 -2.87
CA ALA A 499 -23.58 -1.93 -2.19
C ALA A 499 -22.85 -1.02 -1.18
N ALA A 500 -21.86 -1.56 -0.46
CA ALA A 500 -21.00 -0.77 0.42
C ALA A 500 -20.14 0.24 -0.35
N VAL A 501 -19.57 -0.14 -1.50
CA VAL A 501 -18.80 0.75 -2.37
C VAL A 501 -19.69 1.85 -2.93
N ASP A 502 -20.87 1.50 -3.44
CA ASP A 502 -21.82 2.46 -4.02
C ASP A 502 -22.24 3.51 -2.98
N TYR A 503 -22.47 3.09 -1.73
CA TYR A 503 -22.74 4.01 -0.63
C TYR A 503 -21.57 4.95 -0.32
N LEU A 504 -20.36 4.42 -0.22
CA LEU A 504 -19.16 5.24 0.01
C LEU A 504 -18.99 6.28 -1.11
N VAL A 505 -19.21 5.89 -2.36
CA VAL A 505 -19.14 6.77 -3.53
C VAL A 505 -20.24 7.83 -3.52
N GLU A 506 -21.50 7.44 -3.30
CA GLU A 506 -22.65 8.35 -3.25
C GLU A 506 -22.49 9.40 -2.15
N MET A 507 -22.05 8.95 -0.97
CA MET A 507 -21.93 9.81 0.19
C MET A 507 -20.68 10.72 0.09
N LEU A 508 -19.54 10.23 -0.43
CA LEU A 508 -18.40 11.09 -0.79
C LEU A 508 -18.79 12.14 -1.85
N GLY A 509 -19.67 11.81 -2.79
CA GLY A 509 -20.22 12.72 -3.79
C GLY A 509 -21.23 13.75 -3.24
N SER A 510 -21.89 13.44 -2.11
CA SER A 510 -22.91 14.29 -1.49
C SER A 510 -22.36 15.42 -0.60
N PHE A 511 -21.06 15.43 -0.32
CA PHE A 511 -20.41 16.49 0.46
C PHE A 511 -20.23 17.77 -0.36
N SER A 512 -21.23 18.65 -0.27
CA SER A 512 -21.13 20.02 -0.77
C SER A 512 -20.64 20.98 0.32
N ILE A 513 -19.75 21.91 -0.06
CA ILE A 513 -19.34 23.06 0.78
C ILE A 513 -20.58 23.87 1.25
N ALA A 514 -21.68 23.80 0.49
CA ALA A 514 -22.93 24.52 0.73
C ALA A 514 -23.66 24.14 2.03
N LYS A 515 -23.54 22.90 2.52
CA LYS A 515 -24.23 22.47 3.76
C LYS A 515 -23.58 22.98 5.05
N ARG A 516 -22.26 23.24 5.04
CA ARG A 516 -21.47 23.59 6.24
C ARG A 516 -20.73 24.93 6.15
N GLY A 517 -20.74 25.60 5.01
CA GLY A 517 -20.06 26.89 4.81
C GLY A 517 -18.52 26.81 4.79
N ARG A 518 -17.94 25.60 4.89
CA ARG A 518 -16.49 25.33 4.82
C ARG A 518 -16.24 23.99 4.12
N ALA A 519 -15.02 23.78 3.65
CA ALA A 519 -14.61 22.49 3.12
C ALA A 519 -14.74 21.40 4.22
N PRO A 520 -15.35 20.24 3.91
CA PRO A 520 -15.47 19.13 4.84
C PRO A 520 -14.07 18.56 5.15
N THR A 521 -13.79 18.34 6.43
CA THR A 521 -12.59 17.61 6.86
C THR A 521 -12.83 16.10 6.76
N ILE A 522 -11.76 15.30 6.87
CA ILE A 522 -11.92 13.84 6.94
C ILE A 522 -12.76 13.44 8.16
N ASP A 523 -12.70 14.21 9.25
CA ASP A 523 -13.51 13.97 10.44
C ASP A 523 -15.00 14.24 10.18
N ASP A 524 -15.31 15.31 9.45
CA ASP A 524 -16.67 15.60 8.98
C ASP A 524 -17.23 14.43 8.15
N VAL A 525 -16.40 13.83 7.30
CA VAL A 525 -16.78 12.70 6.45
C VAL A 525 -17.02 11.43 7.27
N LEU A 526 -16.15 11.13 8.22
CA LEU A 526 -16.27 9.95 9.07
C LEU A 526 -17.46 10.04 10.03
N THR A 527 -17.76 11.22 10.58
CA THR A 527 -18.93 11.43 11.43
C THR A 527 -20.24 11.27 10.65
N ASP A 528 -20.32 11.77 9.42
CA ASP A 528 -21.52 11.65 8.60
C ASP A 528 -21.72 10.21 8.10
N LEU A 529 -20.63 9.51 7.81
CA LEU A 529 -20.62 8.06 7.58
C LEU A 529 -21.24 7.32 8.76
N GLU A 530 -20.73 7.57 9.96
CA GLU A 530 -21.17 6.88 11.17
C GLU A 530 -22.66 7.12 11.45
N ALA A 531 -23.12 8.37 11.35
CA ALA A 531 -24.52 8.73 11.61
C ALA A 531 -25.50 8.12 10.60
N GLY A 532 -25.08 7.88 9.35
CA GLY A 532 -25.96 7.37 8.29
C GLY A 532 -26.04 5.85 8.18
N ILE A 533 -25.12 5.12 8.84
CA ILE A 533 -25.00 3.66 8.65
C ILE A 533 -26.18 2.90 9.24
N ASP A 534 -26.59 3.24 10.46
CA ASP A 534 -27.63 2.50 11.17
C ASP A 534 -28.98 2.59 10.48
N ASP A 535 -29.37 3.80 10.05
CA ASP A 535 -30.65 4.05 9.39
C ASP A 535 -30.70 3.48 7.97
N ARG A 536 -29.61 3.63 7.21
CA ARG A 536 -29.60 3.26 5.77
C ARG A 536 -29.45 1.77 5.53
N PHE A 537 -28.77 1.06 6.43
CA PHE A 537 -28.53 -0.38 6.32
C PHE A 537 -29.25 -1.19 7.41
N ALA A 538 -30.36 -0.64 7.95
CA ALA A 538 -31.19 -1.33 8.93
C ALA A 538 -31.65 -2.72 8.43
N ASP A 539 -32.01 -2.83 7.15
CA ASP A 539 -32.48 -4.07 6.53
C ASP A 539 -31.36 -4.89 5.84
N GLU A 540 -30.12 -4.38 5.84
CA GLU A 540 -28.97 -5.00 5.18
C GLU A 540 -27.77 -5.19 6.15
N PRO A 541 -27.92 -6.04 7.18
CA PRO A 541 -26.93 -6.16 8.25
C PRO A 541 -25.54 -6.61 7.76
N LEU A 542 -25.45 -7.47 6.73
CA LEU A 542 -24.15 -7.86 6.18
C LEU A 542 -23.44 -6.69 5.46
N THR A 543 -24.18 -5.84 4.73
CA THR A 543 -23.63 -4.64 4.08
C THR A 543 -23.13 -3.64 5.14
N LYS A 544 -23.93 -3.45 6.20
CA LYS A 544 -23.54 -2.68 7.38
C LYS A 544 -22.21 -3.16 7.97
N SER A 545 -22.04 -4.47 8.16
CA SER A 545 -20.80 -5.04 8.72
C SER A 545 -19.57 -4.75 7.85
N VAL A 546 -19.72 -4.72 6.52
CA VAL A 546 -18.62 -4.40 5.59
C VAL A 546 -18.19 -2.94 5.75
N ILE A 547 -19.14 -2.00 5.79
CA ILE A 547 -18.84 -0.57 5.96
C ILE A 547 -18.20 -0.31 7.33
N GLN A 548 -18.73 -0.91 8.38
CA GLN A 548 -18.14 -0.84 9.72
C GLN A 548 -16.72 -1.43 9.76
N THR A 549 -16.44 -2.50 9.02
CA THR A 549 -15.07 -3.04 8.89
C THR A 549 -14.11 -2.02 8.26
N VAL A 550 -14.56 -1.33 7.22
CA VAL A 550 -13.79 -0.27 6.55
C VAL A 550 -13.54 0.90 7.50
N LEU A 551 -14.59 1.42 8.13
CA LEU A 551 -14.48 2.51 9.11
C LEU A 551 -13.55 2.15 10.26
N GLY A 552 -13.71 0.95 10.82
CA GLY A 552 -12.87 0.44 11.90
C GLY A 552 -11.39 0.41 11.52
N THR A 553 -11.08 -0.03 10.29
CA THR A 553 -9.71 -0.04 9.76
C THR A 553 -9.17 1.38 9.57
N VAL A 554 -9.98 2.31 9.06
CA VAL A 554 -9.60 3.73 8.91
C VAL A 554 -9.33 4.37 10.27
N TYR A 555 -10.22 4.18 11.24
CA TYR A 555 -10.03 4.67 12.61
C TYR A 555 -8.78 4.08 13.25
N ALA A 556 -8.48 2.80 13.02
CA ALA A 556 -7.25 2.16 13.50
C ALA A 556 -5.99 2.83 12.92
N HIS A 557 -5.96 3.11 11.62
CA HIS A 557 -4.84 3.82 10.98
C HIS A 557 -4.69 5.27 11.46
N ARG A 558 -5.79 5.91 11.86
CA ARG A 558 -5.77 7.24 12.48
C ARG A 558 -5.37 7.21 13.95
N GLY A 559 -5.30 6.02 14.56
CA GLY A 559 -4.96 5.84 15.98
C GLY A 559 -6.15 6.09 16.91
N GLN A 560 -7.38 6.10 16.40
CA GLN A 560 -8.61 6.19 17.18
C GLN A 560 -9.06 4.77 17.57
N THR A 561 -8.32 4.14 18.49
CA THR A 561 -8.48 2.72 18.83
C THR A 561 -9.87 2.35 19.34
N GLU A 562 -10.50 3.21 20.14
CA GLU A 562 -11.84 2.93 20.70
C GLU A 562 -12.93 2.95 19.63
N LEU A 563 -12.91 3.96 18.74
CA LEU A 563 -13.83 4.00 17.59
C LEU A 563 -13.56 2.83 16.64
N ALA A 564 -12.29 2.50 16.41
CA ALA A 564 -11.91 1.34 15.61
C ALA A 564 -12.47 0.04 16.19
N ARG A 565 -12.31 -0.15 17.50
CA ARG A 565 -12.82 -1.31 18.23
C ARG A 565 -14.34 -1.39 18.11
N SER A 566 -15.05 -0.31 18.43
CA SER A 566 -16.50 -0.25 18.38
C SER A 566 -17.05 -0.68 17.02
N MET A 567 -16.48 -0.15 15.92
CA MET A 567 -16.90 -0.51 14.57
C MET A 567 -16.58 -1.97 14.23
N LEU A 568 -15.39 -2.46 14.58
CA LEU A 568 -14.97 -3.84 14.28
C LEU A 568 -15.71 -4.88 15.14
N GLU A 569 -16.05 -4.58 16.39
CA GLU A 569 -16.88 -5.43 17.26
C GLU A 569 -18.29 -5.57 16.70
N SER A 570 -18.92 -4.45 16.32
CA SER A 570 -20.24 -4.48 15.69
C SER A 570 -20.23 -5.29 14.39
N ALA A 571 -19.23 -5.09 13.53
CA ALA A 571 -19.08 -5.83 12.29
C ALA A 571 -18.88 -7.34 12.52
N TRP A 572 -18.02 -7.71 13.47
CA TRP A 572 -17.73 -9.10 13.78
C TRP A 572 -18.94 -9.81 14.37
N GLU A 573 -19.66 -9.16 15.30
CA GLU A 573 -20.84 -9.75 15.94
C GLU A 573 -21.99 -9.96 14.95
N ILE A 574 -22.22 -9.02 14.02
CA ILE A 574 -23.21 -9.22 12.94
C ILE A 574 -22.86 -10.45 12.09
N ARG A 575 -21.59 -10.59 11.69
CA ARG A 575 -21.15 -11.73 10.88
C ARG A 575 -21.20 -13.03 11.65
N ARG A 576 -20.82 -13.02 12.92
CA ARG A 576 -20.90 -14.18 13.80
C ARG A 576 -22.34 -14.67 13.95
N GLN A 577 -23.30 -13.77 14.13
CA GLN A 577 -24.72 -14.12 14.28
C GLN A 577 -25.35 -14.64 12.98
N LEU A 578 -25.02 -14.03 11.84
CA LEU A 578 -25.66 -14.35 10.55
C LEU A 578 -24.96 -15.46 9.77
N LEU A 579 -23.62 -15.52 9.83
CA LEU A 579 -22.80 -16.45 9.05
C LEU A 579 -22.23 -17.58 9.91
N GLY A 580 -22.17 -17.43 11.23
CA GLY A 580 -21.56 -18.40 12.13
C GLY A 580 -20.06 -18.59 11.84
N ASP A 581 -19.62 -19.85 11.85
CA ASP A 581 -18.25 -20.26 11.53
C ASP A 581 -17.99 -20.16 10.01
N ALA A 582 -17.73 -18.95 9.52
CA ALA A 582 -17.40 -18.63 8.13
C ALA A 582 -16.04 -17.92 8.01
N ASP A 583 -15.42 -17.95 6.83
CA ASP A 583 -14.14 -17.26 6.57
C ASP A 583 -14.29 -15.76 6.82
N GLU A 584 -15.38 -15.15 6.38
CA GLU A 584 -15.67 -13.72 6.54
C GLU A 584 -15.78 -13.30 8.02
N THR A 585 -16.30 -14.19 8.88
CA THR A 585 -16.34 -14.00 10.33
C THR A 585 -14.94 -14.11 10.93
N VAL A 586 -14.14 -15.09 10.48
CA VAL A 586 -12.75 -15.26 10.91
C VAL A 586 -11.90 -14.05 10.50
N GLN A 587 -12.00 -13.57 9.25
CA GLN A 587 -11.27 -12.39 8.77
C GLN A 587 -11.63 -11.13 9.56
N SER A 588 -12.92 -10.91 9.83
CA SER A 588 -13.37 -9.80 10.67
C SER A 588 -12.82 -9.90 12.10
N GLY A 589 -12.76 -11.11 12.66
CA GLY A 589 -12.19 -11.37 13.98
C GLY A 589 -10.67 -11.16 14.03
N ILE A 590 -9.94 -11.48 12.95
CA ILE A 590 -8.50 -11.20 12.84
C ILE A 590 -8.26 -9.69 12.87
N LEU A 591 -9.06 -8.89 12.16
CA LEU A 591 -8.93 -7.43 12.17
C LEU A 591 -9.20 -6.86 13.57
N LEU A 592 -10.27 -7.30 14.23
CA LEU A 592 -10.61 -6.87 15.58
C LEU A 592 -9.51 -7.24 16.60
N THR A 593 -9.08 -8.50 16.60
CA THR A 593 -8.01 -8.99 17.51
C THR A 593 -6.62 -8.44 17.18
N SER A 594 -6.47 -7.76 16.04
CA SER A 594 -5.22 -7.09 15.67
C SER A 594 -5.02 -5.76 16.40
N LEU A 595 -6.09 -5.14 16.88
CA LEU A 595 -6.05 -3.93 17.71
C LEU A 595 -5.35 -4.21 19.06
N PRO A 596 -4.86 -3.16 19.76
CA PRO A 596 -4.46 -3.26 21.16
C PRO A 596 -5.52 -3.98 22.01
N PRO A 597 -5.18 -4.63 23.14
CA PRO A 597 -6.18 -5.31 23.97
C PRO A 597 -7.24 -4.35 24.50
N GLY A 598 -8.48 -4.84 24.56
CA GLY A 598 -9.52 -4.32 25.46
C GLY A 598 -9.66 -5.31 26.62
N ASP A 599 -10.64 -5.11 27.49
CA ASP A 599 -10.82 -5.93 28.71
C ASP A 599 -10.92 -7.44 28.40
N ASP A 600 -11.54 -7.83 27.27
CA ASP A 600 -11.72 -9.23 26.85
C ASP A 600 -10.84 -9.66 25.65
N GLY A 601 -9.79 -8.90 25.33
CA GLY A 601 -9.01 -9.09 24.09
C GLY A 601 -8.37 -10.48 23.92
N LEU A 602 -7.98 -11.13 25.02
CA LEU A 602 -7.39 -12.46 24.99
C LEU A 602 -8.43 -13.55 24.71
N ALA A 603 -9.56 -13.53 25.42
CA ALA A 603 -10.65 -14.49 25.25
C ALA A 603 -11.20 -14.46 23.82
N LEU A 604 -11.36 -13.25 23.28
CA LEU A 604 -11.79 -13.06 21.89
C LEU A 604 -10.77 -13.63 20.89
N ALA A 605 -9.47 -13.41 21.10
CA ALA A 605 -8.44 -13.94 20.22
C ALA A 605 -8.36 -15.48 20.25
N GLU A 606 -8.60 -16.10 21.42
CA GLU A 606 -8.72 -17.55 21.56
C GLU A 606 -9.95 -18.08 20.83
N GLU A 607 -11.09 -17.39 20.93
CA GLU A 607 -12.31 -17.74 20.21
C GLU A 607 -12.11 -17.70 18.69
N VAL A 608 -11.56 -16.60 18.17
CA VAL A 608 -11.32 -16.43 16.72
C VAL A 608 -10.31 -17.47 16.22
N LEU A 609 -9.30 -17.84 17.01
CA LEU A 609 -8.38 -18.91 16.67
C LEU A 609 -9.09 -20.28 16.61
N ALA A 610 -9.92 -20.60 17.61
CA ALA A 610 -10.69 -21.84 17.65
C ALA A 610 -11.64 -21.94 16.45
N MET A 611 -12.30 -20.83 16.09
CA MET A 611 -13.13 -20.72 14.89
C MET A 611 -12.33 -20.96 13.61
N SER A 612 -11.18 -20.29 13.46
CA SER A 612 -10.30 -20.48 12.30
C SER A 612 -9.82 -21.93 12.14
N ILE A 613 -9.55 -22.64 13.24
CA ILE A 613 -9.16 -24.06 13.18
C ILE A 613 -10.32 -24.92 12.65
N ARG A 614 -11.57 -24.64 13.06
CA ARG A 614 -12.76 -25.35 12.57
C ARG A 614 -13.04 -25.08 11.10
N VAL A 615 -12.90 -23.82 10.66
CA VAL A 615 -13.19 -23.41 9.26
C VAL A 615 -12.07 -23.80 8.30
N HIS A 616 -10.81 -23.51 8.65
CA HIS A 616 -9.71 -23.46 7.70
C HIS A 616 -8.61 -24.49 7.88
N ARG A 617 -8.62 -25.34 8.92
CA ARG A 617 -7.53 -26.24 9.41
C ARG A 617 -6.29 -25.51 9.97
N PRO A 618 -5.47 -26.16 10.84
CA PRO A 618 -4.32 -25.53 11.51
C PRO A 618 -3.21 -24.97 10.61
N SER A 619 -3.02 -25.56 9.42
CA SER A 619 -1.96 -25.21 8.47
C SER A 619 -2.37 -24.12 7.46
N HIS A 620 -3.45 -23.40 7.72
CA HIS A 620 -3.95 -22.37 6.82
C HIS A 620 -3.44 -20.97 7.19
N PRO A 621 -3.15 -20.09 6.21
CA PRO A 621 -2.67 -18.74 6.47
C PRO A 621 -3.52 -17.90 7.44
N ALA A 622 -4.86 -18.00 7.35
CA ALA A 622 -5.78 -17.33 8.27
C ALA A 622 -5.56 -17.79 9.73
N THR A 623 -5.37 -19.08 9.95
CA THR A 623 -5.10 -19.64 11.28
C THR A 623 -3.77 -19.14 11.85
N TRP A 624 -2.74 -18.97 11.00
CA TRP A 624 -1.47 -18.36 11.41
C TRP A 624 -1.61 -16.87 11.72
N ALA A 625 -2.51 -16.16 11.03
CA ALA A 625 -2.84 -14.78 11.37
C ALA A 625 -3.53 -14.70 12.75
N CYS A 626 -4.49 -15.57 13.06
CA CYS A 626 -5.11 -15.67 14.39
C CYS A 626 -4.08 -15.99 15.48
N ARG A 627 -3.16 -16.94 15.23
CA ARG A 627 -2.05 -17.21 16.18
C ARG A 627 -1.15 -15.99 16.38
N SER A 628 -0.91 -15.22 15.33
CA SER A 628 -0.10 -14.00 15.41
C SER A 628 -0.78 -12.88 16.22
N THR A 629 -2.11 -12.75 16.11
CA THR A 629 -2.87 -11.77 16.89
C THR A 629 -2.99 -12.21 18.34
N LEU A 630 -3.26 -13.50 18.62
CA LEU A 630 -3.25 -14.05 19.98
C LEU A 630 -1.88 -13.89 20.65
N ALA A 631 -0.78 -14.09 19.93
CA ALA A 631 0.57 -13.92 20.46
C ALA A 631 0.81 -12.46 20.85
N ARG A 632 0.22 -11.53 20.11
CA ARG A 632 0.27 -10.10 20.44
C ARG A 632 -0.49 -9.80 21.72
N GLN A 633 -1.67 -10.43 21.89
CA GLN A 633 -2.47 -10.27 23.11
C GLN A 633 -1.72 -10.81 24.33
N TYR A 634 -1.08 -11.98 24.24
CA TYR A 634 -0.19 -12.48 25.31
C TYR A 634 0.97 -11.52 25.60
N ALA A 635 1.60 -10.96 24.57
CA ALA A 635 2.68 -10.00 24.78
C ALA A 635 2.18 -8.74 25.51
N TYR A 636 0.97 -8.24 25.19
CA TYR A 636 0.38 -7.10 25.89
C TYR A 636 -0.05 -7.41 27.32
N SER A 637 -0.53 -8.62 27.61
CA SER A 637 -0.86 -9.07 28.96
C SER A 637 0.38 -9.40 29.81
N GLY A 638 1.58 -9.24 29.25
CA GLY A 638 2.86 -9.50 29.93
C GLY A 638 3.36 -10.94 29.83
N ASP A 639 2.58 -11.87 29.25
CA ASP A 639 2.99 -13.27 29.03
C ASP A 639 3.86 -13.40 27.76
N ASN A 640 5.03 -12.75 27.83
CA ASN A 640 5.95 -12.64 26.70
C ASN A 640 6.57 -13.99 26.29
N GLU A 641 6.67 -14.97 27.21
CA GLU A 641 7.19 -16.31 26.90
C GLU A 641 6.22 -17.10 26.00
N ARG A 642 4.91 -17.12 26.33
CA ARG A 642 3.91 -17.74 25.45
C ARG A 642 3.80 -17.02 24.12
N ALA A 643 3.88 -15.70 24.12
CA ALA A 643 3.91 -14.91 22.90
C ALA A 643 5.09 -15.30 22.00
N LEU A 644 6.28 -15.48 22.58
CA LEU A 644 7.49 -15.86 21.85
C LEU A 644 7.38 -17.25 21.23
N ASP A 645 6.97 -18.27 21.99
CA ASP A 645 6.81 -19.63 21.46
C ASP A 645 5.81 -19.66 20.30
N MET A 646 4.67 -18.98 20.45
CA MET A 646 3.66 -18.96 19.40
C MET A 646 4.11 -18.19 18.16
N TYR A 647 4.82 -17.07 18.31
CA TYR A 647 5.42 -16.39 17.16
C TYR A 647 6.49 -17.22 16.46
N GLN A 648 7.30 -17.99 17.19
CA GLN A 648 8.28 -18.90 16.60
C GLN A 648 7.62 -20.05 15.82
N GLN A 649 6.52 -20.60 16.33
CA GLN A 649 5.72 -21.58 15.60
C GLN A 649 5.17 -20.99 14.30
N VAL A 650 4.55 -19.81 14.37
CA VAL A 650 4.03 -19.11 13.18
C VAL A 650 5.15 -18.78 12.19
N LEU A 651 6.34 -18.40 12.67
CA LEU A 651 7.48 -18.10 11.80
C LEU A 651 7.90 -19.33 10.99
N ARG A 652 8.02 -20.50 11.63
CA ARG A 652 8.37 -21.76 10.96
C ARG A 652 7.33 -22.11 9.89
N ASP A 653 6.05 -22.00 10.23
CA ASP A 653 4.95 -22.29 9.30
C ASP A 653 4.97 -21.33 8.09
N ARG A 654 5.15 -20.03 8.32
CA ARG A 654 5.21 -19.02 7.26
C ARG A 654 6.45 -19.13 6.38
N GLN A 655 7.61 -19.44 6.95
CA GLN A 655 8.83 -19.68 6.17
C GLN A 655 8.69 -20.87 5.23
N GLY A 656 8.06 -21.96 5.70
CA GLY A 656 7.81 -23.14 4.87
C GLY A 656 6.83 -22.89 3.72
N TYR A 657 5.88 -21.97 3.89
CA TYR A 657 4.80 -21.73 2.91
C TYR A 657 5.06 -20.52 1.99
N PHE A 658 5.41 -19.36 2.55
CA PHE A 658 5.61 -18.10 1.80
C PHE A 658 7.08 -17.82 1.47
N GLY A 659 8.01 -18.58 2.04
CA GLY A 659 9.44 -18.33 1.95
C GLY A 659 9.94 -17.27 2.95
N GLU A 660 11.27 -17.21 3.11
CA GLU A 660 11.94 -16.35 4.09
C GLU A 660 11.74 -14.84 3.84
N ASN A 661 11.55 -14.45 2.57
CA ASN A 661 11.49 -13.04 2.17
C ASN A 661 10.07 -12.43 2.13
N SER A 662 9.03 -13.20 2.48
CA SER A 662 7.66 -12.69 2.41
C SER A 662 7.44 -11.53 3.42
N PRO A 663 6.58 -10.55 3.09
CA PRO A 663 6.20 -9.49 4.02
C PRO A 663 5.68 -10.01 5.36
N GLU A 664 4.88 -11.08 5.35
CA GLU A 664 4.25 -11.70 6.51
C GLU A 664 5.28 -12.41 7.39
N THR A 665 6.26 -13.10 6.78
CA THR A 665 7.38 -13.74 7.48
C THR A 665 8.22 -12.68 8.20
N ARG A 666 8.58 -11.58 7.50
CA ARG A 666 9.35 -10.48 8.09
C ARG A 666 8.59 -9.74 9.19
N ALA A 667 7.26 -9.58 9.05
CA ALA A 667 6.43 -9.00 10.09
C ALA A 667 6.42 -9.87 11.36
N THR A 668 6.36 -11.19 11.22
CA THR A 668 6.49 -12.13 12.35
C THR A 668 7.87 -12.04 13.01
N GLN A 669 8.96 -12.03 12.22
CA GLN A 669 10.32 -11.85 12.74
C GLN A 669 10.46 -10.55 13.53
N LYS A 670 9.93 -9.43 13.00
CA LYS A 670 9.92 -8.16 13.73
C LYS A 670 9.19 -8.26 15.07
N ASN A 671 8.03 -8.91 15.11
CA ASN A 671 7.28 -9.11 16.36
C ASN A 671 8.05 -9.98 17.36
N ILE A 672 8.76 -11.01 16.90
CA ILE A 672 9.67 -11.81 17.74
C ILE A 672 10.74 -10.91 18.38
N GLY A 673 11.39 -10.05 17.58
CA GLY A 673 12.38 -9.11 18.10
C GLY A 673 11.80 -8.18 19.18
N ILE A 674 10.57 -7.70 19.01
CA ILE A 674 9.88 -6.85 19.99
C ILE A 674 9.61 -7.62 21.29
N VAL A 675 9.15 -8.88 21.21
CA VAL A 675 8.90 -9.71 22.39
C VAL A 675 10.21 -10.06 23.10
N LEU A 676 11.28 -10.34 22.35
CA LEU A 676 12.61 -10.57 22.92
C LEU A 676 13.13 -9.36 23.70
N LEU A 677 12.89 -8.14 23.22
CA LEU A 677 13.21 -6.92 23.98
C LEU A 677 12.44 -6.82 25.30
N ARG A 678 11.18 -7.28 25.34
CA ARG A 678 10.37 -7.30 26.58
C ARG A 678 10.81 -8.36 27.57
N LEU A 679 11.48 -9.41 27.09
CA LEU A 679 12.11 -10.46 27.90
C LEU A 679 13.55 -10.11 28.30
N ASP A 680 13.99 -8.87 28.06
CA ASP A 680 15.37 -8.41 28.29
C ASP A 680 16.44 -9.20 27.52
N ARG A 681 16.05 -9.84 26.41
CA ARG A 681 16.93 -10.61 25.51
C ARG A 681 17.42 -9.75 24.36
N SER A 682 18.05 -8.63 24.69
CA SER A 682 18.40 -7.56 23.75
C SER A 682 19.38 -7.98 22.65
N ASP A 683 20.33 -8.88 22.95
CA ASP A 683 21.26 -9.42 21.94
C ASP A 683 20.56 -10.28 20.88
N ASP A 684 19.59 -11.11 21.31
CA ASP A 684 18.82 -11.96 20.39
C ASP A 684 17.87 -11.11 19.55
N ALA A 685 17.23 -10.10 20.16
CA ALA A 685 16.40 -9.13 19.45
C ALA A 685 17.20 -8.38 18.37
N LEU A 686 18.42 -7.94 18.70
CA LEU A 686 19.30 -7.23 17.78
C LEU A 686 19.67 -8.09 16.56
N LYS A 687 19.94 -9.38 16.74
CA LYS A 687 20.17 -10.31 15.62
C LYS A 687 18.95 -10.37 14.71
N VAL A 688 17.77 -10.61 15.29
CA VAL A 688 16.52 -10.71 14.53
C VAL A 688 16.21 -9.44 13.73
N PHE A 689 16.40 -8.25 14.32
CA PHE A 689 16.16 -7.01 13.58
C PHE A 689 17.18 -6.76 12.47
N ASN A 690 18.45 -7.11 12.68
CA ASN A 690 19.47 -7.01 11.64
C ASN A 690 19.16 -7.95 10.48
N ASP A 691 18.71 -9.17 10.75
CA ASP A 691 18.28 -10.12 9.71
C ASP A 691 17.10 -9.53 8.92
N VAL A 692 16.09 -8.96 9.59
CA VAL A 692 14.96 -8.28 8.93
C VAL A 692 15.41 -7.13 8.02
N LEU A 693 16.48 -6.39 8.39
CA LEU A 693 17.05 -5.33 7.56
C LEU A 693 17.85 -5.88 6.37
N GLN A 694 18.62 -6.95 6.54
CA GLN A 694 19.38 -7.57 5.44
C GLN A 694 18.47 -8.14 4.35
N LEU A 695 17.32 -8.70 4.74
CA LEU A 695 16.29 -9.19 3.81
C LEU A 695 15.56 -8.06 3.06
N ARG A 696 15.78 -6.79 3.43
CA ARG A 696 15.31 -5.63 2.68
C ARG A 696 16.45 -5.17 1.77
N GLY A 697 16.41 -5.59 0.50
CA GLY A 697 17.38 -5.16 -0.52
C GLY A 697 17.51 -3.63 -0.65
N PRO A 698 18.41 -3.11 -1.50
CA PRO A 698 18.83 -1.70 -1.51
C PRO A 698 17.69 -0.66 -1.58
N GLY A 699 16.62 -0.93 -2.35
CA GLY A 699 15.44 -0.06 -2.44
C GLY A 699 14.47 -0.12 -1.25
N GLY A 700 14.73 -0.97 -0.26
CA GLY A 700 13.92 -1.09 0.96
C GLY A 700 14.24 -0.03 2.02
N GLN A 701 15.37 0.67 1.90
CA GLN A 701 15.86 1.65 2.88
C GLN A 701 15.05 2.96 2.90
N GLU A 702 14.33 3.25 1.82
CA GLU A 702 13.48 4.44 1.68
C GLU A 702 12.04 4.20 2.17
N ARG A 703 11.68 2.99 2.59
CA ARG A 703 10.32 2.69 3.07
C ARG A 703 10.19 3.00 4.55
N ALA A 704 9.02 3.49 4.97
CA ALA A 704 8.67 3.76 6.38
C ALA A 704 9.05 2.61 7.33
N GLY A 705 8.77 1.36 6.93
CA GLY A 705 9.08 0.19 7.75
C GLY A 705 10.57 -0.06 8.01
N TYR A 706 11.49 0.55 7.25
CA TYR A 706 12.93 0.49 7.53
C TYR A 706 13.30 1.36 8.73
N ALA A 707 12.77 2.61 8.77
CA ALA A 707 12.95 3.51 9.90
C ALA A 707 12.33 2.93 11.20
N ASP A 708 11.25 2.16 11.09
CA ASP A 708 10.66 1.47 12.25
C ASP A 708 11.59 0.37 12.80
N THR A 709 12.19 -0.44 11.93
CA THR A 709 13.13 -1.49 12.39
C THR A 709 14.42 -0.88 12.93
N LEU A 710 14.92 0.22 12.35
CA LEU A 710 16.05 0.98 12.93
C LEU A 710 15.70 1.55 14.31
N TYR A 711 14.48 2.03 14.51
CA TYR A 711 14.02 2.48 15.81
C TYR A 711 14.00 1.34 16.84
N ASP A 712 13.60 0.13 16.42
CA ASP A 712 13.67 -1.06 17.26
C ASP A 712 15.12 -1.47 17.60
N ILE A 713 16.05 -1.36 16.65
CA ILE A 713 17.49 -1.58 16.86
C ILE A 713 18.07 -0.56 17.83
N ALA A 714 17.69 0.72 17.72
CA ALA A 714 18.12 1.75 18.67
C ALA A 714 17.69 1.38 20.10
N LYS A 715 16.47 0.85 20.27
CA LYS A 715 16.01 0.35 21.58
C LYS A 715 16.89 -0.80 22.10
N CYS A 716 17.28 -1.76 21.25
CA CYS A 716 18.23 -2.81 21.64
C CYS A 716 19.55 -2.22 22.14
N HIS A 717 20.12 -1.23 21.43
CA HIS A 717 21.38 -0.61 21.84
C HIS A 717 21.27 0.15 23.16
N ILE A 718 20.14 0.80 23.45
CA ILE A 718 19.91 1.43 24.76
C ILE A 718 19.88 0.38 25.87
N ALA A 719 19.15 -0.71 25.68
CA ALA A 719 19.09 -1.82 26.65
C ALA A 719 20.47 -2.42 26.95
N LEU A 720 21.32 -2.50 25.93
CA LEU A 720 22.69 -2.99 26.03
C LEU A 720 23.68 -1.95 26.60
N GLY A 721 23.22 -0.77 27.02
CA GLY A 721 24.07 0.32 27.52
C GLY A 721 24.96 0.97 26.46
N GLN A 722 24.69 0.75 25.16
CA GLN A 722 25.48 1.27 24.04
C GLN A 722 24.95 2.64 23.60
N THR A 723 25.02 3.62 24.50
CA THR A 723 24.43 4.97 24.35
C THR A 723 24.81 5.66 23.04
N GLU A 724 26.09 5.70 22.68
CA GLU A 724 26.56 6.42 21.48
C GLU A 724 25.98 5.86 20.18
N LYS A 725 25.89 4.51 20.09
CA LYS A 725 25.27 3.84 18.94
C LYS A 725 23.77 4.11 18.88
N ALA A 726 23.10 4.04 20.03
CA ALA A 726 21.68 4.34 20.12
C ALA A 726 21.37 5.78 19.70
N GLU A 727 22.15 6.76 20.15
CA GLU A 727 22.03 8.17 19.76
C GLU A 727 22.17 8.35 18.24
N SER A 728 23.23 7.79 17.65
CA SER A 728 23.47 7.86 16.20
C SER A 728 22.29 7.29 15.40
N ILE A 729 21.76 6.14 15.81
CA ILE A 729 20.65 5.48 15.12
C ILE A 729 19.35 6.26 15.32
N LEU A 730 19.08 6.80 16.52
CA LEU A 730 17.90 7.64 16.77
C LEU A 730 17.90 8.91 15.91
N LEU A 731 19.04 9.58 15.78
CA LEU A 731 19.19 10.74 14.91
C LEU A 731 18.94 10.38 13.44
N GLU A 732 19.44 9.23 12.97
CA GLU A 732 19.15 8.73 11.62
C GLU A 732 17.65 8.45 11.43
N VAL A 733 17.01 7.79 12.40
CA VAL A 733 15.56 7.49 12.36
C VAL A 733 14.74 8.79 12.28
N ILE A 734 15.08 9.79 13.10
CA ILE A 734 14.41 11.09 13.10
C ILE A 734 14.54 11.73 11.71
N GLU A 735 15.74 11.80 11.16
CA GLU A 735 15.99 12.44 9.87
C GLU A 735 15.25 11.72 8.73
N ARG A 736 15.28 10.38 8.72
CA ARG A 736 14.53 9.58 7.73
C ARG A 736 13.03 9.82 7.84
N ARG A 737 12.47 9.81 9.06
CA ARG A 737 11.02 10.05 9.25
C ARG A 737 10.63 11.48 8.90
N ARG A 738 11.49 12.47 9.13
CA ARG A 738 11.27 13.86 8.67
C ARG A 738 11.23 13.96 7.15
N LYS A 739 12.14 13.28 6.45
CA LYS A 739 12.14 13.23 4.97
C LYS A 739 10.90 12.54 4.41
N LEU A 740 10.45 11.45 5.05
CA LEU A 740 9.32 10.65 4.58
C LEU A 740 7.96 11.30 4.84
N PHE A 741 7.77 11.88 6.02
CA PHE A 741 6.45 12.34 6.47
C PHE A 741 6.34 13.85 6.69
N GLY A 742 7.48 14.56 6.67
CA GLY A 742 7.57 15.96 7.05
C GLY A 742 8.02 16.17 8.51
N PRO A 743 8.54 17.36 8.84
CA PRO A 743 9.26 17.60 10.09
C PRO A 743 8.39 17.61 11.35
N GLY A 744 7.10 17.97 11.24
CA GLY A 744 6.12 18.00 12.33
C GLY A 744 5.18 16.79 12.37
N HIS A 745 5.50 15.72 11.64
CA HIS A 745 4.61 14.57 11.54
C HIS A 745 4.66 13.70 12.80
N ARG A 746 3.52 13.12 13.20
CA ARG A 746 3.37 12.26 14.39
C ARG A 746 4.39 11.12 14.51
N HIS A 747 4.84 10.55 13.39
CA HIS A 747 5.85 9.48 13.41
C HIS A 747 7.25 9.95 13.81
N VAL A 748 7.54 11.26 13.74
CA VAL A 748 8.82 11.84 14.18
C VAL A 748 8.90 11.95 15.70
N VAL A 749 7.76 12.05 16.39
CA VAL A 749 7.70 12.33 17.83
C VAL A 749 8.28 11.20 18.70
N PRO A 750 7.89 9.92 18.54
CA PRO A 750 8.42 8.84 19.39
C PRO A 750 9.96 8.73 19.46
N PRO A 751 10.72 8.77 18.34
CA PRO A 751 12.17 8.70 18.41
C PRO A 751 12.81 9.97 18.99
N VAL A 752 12.19 11.15 18.83
CA VAL A 752 12.65 12.38 19.52
C VAL A 752 12.49 12.25 21.03
N ARG A 753 11.32 11.78 21.48
CA ARG A 753 11.07 11.54 22.91
C ARG A 753 12.08 10.54 23.48
N ARG A 754 12.30 9.42 22.79
CA ARG A 754 13.30 8.42 23.24
C ARG A 754 14.72 8.99 23.29
N LEU A 755 15.10 9.82 22.32
CA LEU A 755 16.40 10.51 22.32
C LEU A 755 16.52 11.50 23.50
N ALA A 756 15.46 12.23 23.81
CA ALA A 756 15.44 13.14 24.96
C ALA A 756 15.61 12.39 26.28
N HIS A 757 14.92 11.26 26.47
CA HIS A 757 15.12 10.39 27.64
C HIS A 757 16.55 9.86 27.71
N LEU A 758 17.12 9.41 26.60
CA LEU A 758 18.52 8.98 26.53
C LEU A 758 19.47 10.10 26.97
N TYR A 759 19.21 11.35 26.57
CA TYR A 759 20.00 12.49 27.01
C TYR A 759 19.85 12.79 28.51
N VAL A 760 18.65 12.69 29.06
CA VAL A 760 18.41 12.86 30.51
C VAL A 760 19.17 11.79 31.30
N GLU A 761 19.04 10.52 30.93
CA GLU A 761 19.75 9.37 31.54
C GLU A 761 21.28 9.54 31.52
N ASN A 762 21.82 10.29 30.54
CA ASN A 762 23.25 10.56 30.39
C ASN A 762 23.66 11.97 30.83
N ASN A 763 22.89 12.64 31.70
CA ASN A 763 23.17 13.98 32.24
C ASN A 763 23.32 15.10 31.18
N ARG A 764 22.74 14.92 29.99
CA ARG A 764 22.74 15.88 28.86
C ARG A 764 21.40 16.60 28.72
N ARG A 765 20.83 17.10 29.83
CA ARG A 765 19.50 17.75 29.84
C ARG A 765 19.35 18.90 28.84
N ALA A 766 20.40 19.70 28.63
CA ALA A 766 20.35 20.81 27.66
C ALA A 766 20.03 20.31 26.24
N ASP A 767 20.60 19.17 25.84
CA ASP A 767 20.34 18.54 24.53
C ASP A 767 18.91 17.99 24.46
N ALA A 768 18.43 17.37 25.56
CA ALA A 768 17.05 16.89 25.67
C ALA A 768 16.04 18.03 25.45
N ILE A 769 16.21 19.13 26.18
CA ILE A 769 15.37 20.32 26.09
C ILE A 769 15.41 20.91 24.67
N ALA A 770 16.59 20.98 24.05
CA ALA A 770 16.73 21.50 22.69
C ALA A 770 15.97 20.65 21.66
N GLN A 771 16.06 19.32 21.74
CA GLN A 771 15.33 18.43 20.82
C GLN A 771 13.82 18.49 21.04
N LEU A 772 13.36 18.47 22.30
CA LEU A 772 11.95 18.54 22.65
C LEU A 772 11.33 19.87 22.22
N LYS A 773 11.99 21.02 22.48
CA LYS A 773 11.51 22.34 22.03
C LYS A 773 11.34 22.41 20.52
N LYS A 774 12.35 21.95 19.77
CA LYS A 774 12.30 21.94 18.29
C LYS A 774 11.17 21.05 17.77
N ALA A 775 11.01 19.84 18.32
CA ALA A 775 9.94 18.95 17.90
C ALA A 775 8.56 19.47 18.30
N LEU A 776 8.44 20.11 19.47
CA LEU A 776 7.20 20.73 19.95
C LEU A 776 6.75 21.84 19.01
N GLU A 777 7.64 22.75 18.61
CA GLU A 777 7.34 23.83 17.67
C GLU A 777 6.85 23.27 16.32
N LEU A 778 7.60 22.33 15.75
CA LEU A 778 7.27 21.73 14.46
C LEU A 778 5.94 20.96 14.49
N THR A 779 5.69 20.18 15.54
CA THR A 779 4.46 19.38 15.67
C THR A 779 3.27 20.28 15.95
N LYS A 780 3.40 21.26 16.87
CA LYS A 780 2.36 22.24 17.18
C LYS A 780 1.93 23.04 15.94
N ASN A 781 2.88 23.44 15.10
CA ASN A 781 2.58 24.15 13.85
C ASN A 781 1.90 23.26 12.80
N ALA A 782 2.14 21.94 12.84
CA ALA A 782 1.59 21.00 11.86
C ALA A 782 0.18 20.49 12.22
N VAL A 783 -0.07 20.17 13.50
CA VAL A 783 -1.31 19.50 13.94
C VAL A 783 -2.05 20.22 15.07
N GLY A 784 -1.50 21.31 15.61
CA GLY A 784 -2.12 22.10 16.68
C GLY A 784 -1.64 21.74 18.09
N ALA A 785 -2.08 22.55 19.07
CA ALA A 785 -1.66 22.46 20.46
C ALA A 785 -2.28 21.27 21.22
N ASP A 786 -3.52 20.90 20.85
CA ASP A 786 -4.30 19.84 21.52
C ASP A 786 -4.12 18.46 20.89
N ASP A 787 -3.22 18.29 19.91
CA ASP A 787 -2.88 16.97 19.40
C ASP A 787 -2.15 16.15 20.47
N HIS A 788 -2.48 14.86 20.56
CA HIS A 788 -1.91 13.93 21.54
C HIS A 788 -0.37 13.96 21.57
N TYR A 789 0.30 14.04 20.42
CA TYR A 789 1.77 14.07 20.37
C TYR A 789 2.35 15.43 20.74
N THR A 790 1.63 16.52 20.46
CA THR A 790 1.99 17.86 20.95
C THR A 790 1.93 17.91 22.47
N VAL A 791 0.88 17.35 23.08
CA VAL A 791 0.72 17.27 24.53
C VAL A 791 1.81 16.40 25.18
N GLN A 792 2.19 15.28 24.56
CA GLN A 792 3.32 14.47 25.02
C GLN A 792 4.64 15.26 25.04
N LEU A 793 4.93 16.02 23.99
CA LEU A 793 6.14 16.82 23.92
C LEU A 793 6.14 17.97 24.94
N MET A 794 4.98 18.58 25.23
CA MET A 794 4.83 19.55 26.31
C MET A 794 5.11 18.90 27.67
N TYR A 795 4.51 17.74 27.93
CA TYR A 795 4.70 17.02 29.18
C TYR A 795 6.17 16.61 29.40
N ASP A 796 6.80 15.96 28.42
CA ASP A 796 8.21 15.55 28.51
C ASP A 796 9.15 16.75 28.66
N LEU A 797 8.88 17.87 27.96
CA LEU A 797 9.69 19.09 28.07
C LEU A 797 9.60 19.69 29.48
N GLY A 798 8.40 19.70 30.05
CA GLY A 798 8.19 20.18 31.41
C GLY A 798 8.83 19.29 32.46
N LEU A 799 8.74 17.96 32.32
CA LEU A 799 9.46 17.03 33.18
C LEU A 799 10.98 17.21 33.10
N CYS A 800 11.54 17.45 31.91
CA CYS A 800 12.97 17.73 31.76
C CYS A 800 13.40 19.02 32.49
N HIS A 801 12.53 20.02 32.57
CA HIS A 801 12.78 21.24 33.32
C HIS A 801 12.65 21.03 34.83
N LEU A 802 11.63 20.27 35.26
CA LEU A 802 11.39 19.93 36.67
C LEU A 802 12.55 19.11 37.27
N ASP A 803 12.97 18.08 36.55
CA ASP A 803 14.11 17.22 36.92
C ASP A 803 15.44 18.01 37.00
N GLY A 804 15.51 19.18 36.34
CA GLY A 804 16.62 20.13 36.43
C GLY A 804 16.45 21.24 37.46
N ASP A 805 15.48 21.14 38.36
CA ASP A 805 15.10 22.17 39.36
C ASP A 805 14.80 23.55 38.75
N ASN A 806 14.42 23.59 37.46
CA ASN A 806 14.02 24.82 36.78
C ASN A 806 12.49 24.93 36.76
N TYR A 807 11.93 25.18 37.94
CA TYR A 807 10.49 25.25 38.18
C TYR A 807 9.79 26.29 37.30
N GLU A 808 10.36 27.50 37.15
CA GLU A 808 9.81 28.55 36.29
C GLU A 808 9.64 28.10 34.83
N ALA A 809 10.62 27.38 34.28
CA ALA A 809 10.56 26.87 32.90
C ALA A 809 9.68 25.62 32.76
N ALA A 810 9.45 24.87 33.84
CA ALA A 810 8.62 23.67 33.87
C ALA A 810 7.11 23.99 33.88
N ILE A 811 6.71 25.09 34.53
CA ILE A 811 5.30 25.48 34.71
C ILE A 811 4.55 25.67 33.38
N PRO A 812 5.03 26.47 32.40
CA PRO A 812 4.26 26.73 31.18
C PRO A 812 3.92 25.47 30.35
N PRO A 813 4.89 24.56 30.04
CA PRO A 813 4.57 23.38 29.24
C PRO A 813 3.74 22.34 30.01
N LEU A 814 3.95 22.14 31.32
CA LEU A 814 3.09 21.23 32.11
C LEU A 814 1.67 21.77 32.26
N ARG A 815 1.50 23.07 32.53
CA ARG A 815 0.18 23.70 32.57
C ARG A 815 -0.57 23.54 31.24
N ALA A 816 0.11 23.77 30.12
CA ALA A 816 -0.47 23.60 28.78
C ALA A 816 -0.85 22.14 28.51
N ALA A 817 -0.01 21.18 28.91
CA ALA A 817 -0.30 19.76 28.75
C ALA A 817 -1.53 19.34 29.55
N LYS A 818 -1.63 19.74 30.82
CA LYS A 818 -2.73 19.41 31.73
C LYS A 818 -4.09 19.91 31.24
N ASN A 819 -4.12 21.13 30.70
CA ASN A 819 -5.36 21.77 30.26
C ASN A 819 -5.89 21.20 28.94
N SER A 820 -5.14 20.33 28.26
CA SER A 820 -5.58 19.70 27.02
C SER A 820 -6.51 18.50 27.30
N PRO A 821 -7.59 18.31 26.51
CA PRO A 821 -8.42 17.11 26.59
C PRO A 821 -7.66 15.80 26.36
N GLN A 822 -6.49 15.85 25.71
CA GLN A 822 -5.65 14.67 25.45
C GLN A 822 -4.69 14.33 26.60
N PHE A 823 -4.69 15.09 27.70
CA PHE A 823 -3.71 14.95 28.78
C PHE A 823 -3.62 13.52 29.35
N LEU A 824 -4.74 12.95 29.80
CA LEU A 824 -4.77 11.60 30.39
C LEU A 824 -4.26 10.54 29.41
N ARG A 825 -4.56 10.71 28.12
CA ARG A 825 -4.05 9.85 27.06
C ARG A 825 -2.55 10.05 26.83
N ALA A 826 -2.07 11.28 26.90
CA ALA A 826 -0.66 11.63 26.70
C ALA A 826 0.24 11.05 27.79
N ILE A 827 -0.14 11.15 29.06
CA ILE A 827 0.61 10.59 30.20
C ILE A 827 0.49 9.06 30.30
N GLY A 828 -0.61 8.48 29.81
CA GLY A 828 -0.84 7.03 29.81
C GLY A 828 -0.14 6.25 28.70
N SER A 829 0.62 6.92 27.82
CA SER A 829 1.38 6.27 26.75
C SER A 829 2.81 6.02 27.23
N PRO A 830 3.18 4.77 27.56
CA PRO A 830 4.49 4.50 28.15
C PRO A 830 5.60 4.75 27.14
N LEU A 831 6.53 5.64 27.49
CA LEU A 831 7.93 5.44 27.12
C LEU A 831 8.46 4.38 28.07
N THR A 832 8.18 3.11 27.77
CA THR A 832 8.65 1.99 28.58
C THR A 832 10.17 2.10 28.73
N PRO A 833 10.72 2.09 29.96
CA PRO A 833 12.13 1.82 30.19
C PRO A 833 12.47 0.51 29.49
N ILE A 834 13.51 0.50 28.67
CA ILE A 834 13.85 -0.71 27.91
C ILE A 834 14.51 -1.68 28.89
N GLY A 835 13.87 -2.84 29.10
CA GLY A 835 14.29 -3.83 30.09
C GLY A 835 13.46 -3.84 31.38
N SER A 836 12.51 -2.91 31.59
CA SER A 836 11.53 -3.09 32.67
C SER A 836 10.53 -4.17 32.26
N THR A 837 10.53 -5.30 32.97
CA THR A 837 9.49 -6.34 32.86
C THR A 837 8.11 -5.79 33.25
N GLU A 838 8.10 -4.69 34.01
CA GLU A 838 6.90 -3.92 34.32
C GLU A 838 6.68 -2.88 33.22
N VAL A 839 5.63 -3.09 32.42
CA VAL A 839 4.92 -1.95 31.84
C VAL A 839 4.42 -1.14 33.04
N ALA A 840 4.97 0.06 33.25
CA ALA A 840 4.48 0.94 34.31
C ALA A 840 2.95 1.01 34.18
N SER A 841 2.24 0.57 35.21
CA SER A 841 0.78 0.53 35.17
C SER A 841 0.25 1.95 34.90
N GLN A 842 -0.94 2.06 34.32
CA GLN A 842 -1.56 3.39 34.17
C GLN A 842 -1.63 4.13 35.52
N THR A 843 -1.83 3.40 36.62
CA THR A 843 -1.81 3.93 37.98
C THR A 843 -0.44 4.55 38.32
N THR A 844 0.65 3.87 38.01
CA THR A 844 2.02 4.36 38.24
C THR A 844 2.30 5.65 37.46
N LEU A 845 1.92 5.69 36.17
CA LEU A 845 2.14 6.87 35.32
C LEU A 845 1.28 8.06 35.75
N ARG A 846 0.04 7.82 36.18
CA ARG A 846 -0.82 8.87 36.73
C ARG A 846 -0.26 9.42 38.04
N HIS A 847 0.26 8.55 38.90
CA HIS A 847 0.87 8.96 40.16
C HIS A 847 2.18 9.76 39.94
N GLN A 848 3.04 9.39 38.98
CA GLN A 848 4.19 10.21 38.62
C GLN A 848 3.79 11.60 38.10
N ALA A 849 2.71 11.68 37.32
CA ALA A 849 2.16 12.98 36.93
C ALA A 849 1.67 13.75 38.16
N TYR A 850 0.94 13.12 39.06
CA TYR A 850 0.48 13.70 40.32
C TYR A 850 1.65 14.36 41.10
N GLU A 851 2.74 13.62 41.35
CA GLU A 851 3.92 14.13 42.05
C GLU A 851 4.51 15.37 41.36
N ALA A 852 4.67 15.31 40.03
CA ALA A 852 5.25 16.42 39.27
C ALA A 852 4.41 17.71 39.37
N TYR A 853 3.08 17.61 39.27
CA TYR A 853 2.20 18.77 39.39
C TYR A 853 2.09 19.28 40.83
N LEU A 854 2.11 18.38 41.83
CA LEU A 854 2.11 18.76 43.24
C LEU A 854 3.38 19.55 43.57
N GLN A 855 4.54 19.08 43.13
CA GLN A 855 5.82 19.77 43.34
C GLN A 855 5.82 21.19 42.74
N LEU A 856 5.27 21.35 41.53
CA LEU A 856 5.12 22.69 40.92
C LEU A 856 4.12 23.58 41.67
N ALA A 857 3.04 23.00 42.18
CA ALA A 857 2.07 23.75 42.98
C ALA A 857 2.69 24.25 44.29
N ILE A 858 3.46 23.40 44.98
CA ILE A 858 4.21 23.77 46.19
C ILE A 858 5.21 24.88 45.90
N TYR A 859 6.02 24.75 44.84
CA TYR A 859 6.91 25.82 44.42
C TYR A 859 6.17 27.14 44.14
N SER A 860 5.01 27.07 43.46
CA SER A 860 4.20 28.26 43.17
C SER A 860 3.63 28.90 44.45
N PHE A 861 3.28 28.09 45.46
CA PHE A 861 2.89 28.60 46.78
C PHE A 861 4.03 29.34 47.48
N GLU A 862 5.23 28.76 47.49
CA GLU A 862 6.40 29.35 48.14
C GLU A 862 6.82 30.69 47.51
N ASN A 863 6.40 30.96 46.27
CA ASN A 863 6.70 32.19 45.52
C ASN A 863 5.49 33.14 45.38
N ASP A 864 4.45 32.99 46.21
CA ASP A 864 3.23 33.82 46.18
C ASP A 864 2.44 33.79 44.85
N GLU A 865 2.64 32.78 44.01
CA GLU A 865 1.91 32.58 42.75
C GLU A 865 0.61 31.77 42.97
N TRP A 866 -0.24 32.25 43.88
CA TRP A 866 -1.43 31.54 44.36
C TRP A 866 -2.39 31.09 43.25
N ALA A 867 -2.57 31.91 42.21
CA ALA A 867 -3.42 31.56 41.06
C ALA A 867 -2.84 30.41 40.23
N THR A 868 -1.52 30.43 39.97
CA THR A 868 -0.80 29.34 39.30
C THR A 868 -0.91 28.04 40.10
N ALA A 869 -0.69 28.11 41.41
CA ALA A 869 -0.79 26.94 42.30
C ALA A 869 -2.19 26.31 42.24
N GLY A 870 -3.25 27.12 42.26
CA GLY A 870 -4.63 26.65 42.16
C GLY A 870 -4.97 25.97 40.84
N GLU A 871 -4.51 26.54 39.73
CA GLU A 871 -4.64 25.91 38.39
C GLU A 871 -3.89 24.57 38.32
N LEU A 872 -2.67 24.53 38.85
CA LEU A 872 -1.85 23.31 38.89
C LEU A 872 -2.47 22.23 39.78
N LEU A 873 -3.22 22.57 40.84
CA LEU A 873 -3.90 21.60 41.70
C LEU A 873 -5.28 21.16 41.17
N GLY A 874 -5.94 21.98 40.35
CA GLY A 874 -7.31 21.70 39.90
C GLY A 874 -7.43 20.36 39.18
N GLY A 875 -8.18 19.40 39.72
CA GLY A 875 -8.36 18.08 39.12
C GLY A 875 -7.20 17.10 39.31
N LEU A 876 -6.19 17.40 40.15
CA LEU A 876 -5.10 16.45 40.47
C LEU A 876 -5.59 15.19 41.17
N THR A 877 -6.69 15.29 41.92
CA THR A 877 -7.29 14.19 42.69
C THR A 877 -7.74 13.01 41.82
N TRP A 878 -7.88 13.19 40.51
CA TRP A 878 -8.17 12.11 39.54
C TRP A 878 -6.92 11.29 39.15
N LEU A 879 -5.72 11.78 39.47
CA LEU A 879 -4.44 11.15 39.11
C LEU A 879 -3.89 10.24 40.22
N THR A 880 -4.47 10.29 41.42
CA THR A 880 -4.11 9.42 42.54
C THR A 880 -5.31 8.66 43.05
N ASP A 881 -5.10 7.43 43.49
CA ASP A 881 -6.10 6.65 44.21
C ASP A 881 -5.90 6.73 45.73
N GLU A 882 -4.75 7.25 46.19
CA GLU A 882 -4.37 7.34 47.60
C GLU A 882 -5.22 8.39 48.33
N PRO A 883 -5.99 8.00 49.36
CA PRO A 883 -6.86 8.92 50.07
C PRO A 883 -6.12 10.12 50.68
N LYS A 884 -4.88 9.92 51.15
CA LYS A 884 -4.05 10.95 51.79
C LYS A 884 -3.64 12.05 50.81
N GLU A 885 -3.24 11.66 49.61
CA GLU A 885 -2.85 12.57 48.52
C GLU A 885 -4.04 13.41 48.03
N LYS A 886 -5.24 12.83 48.01
CA LYS A 886 -6.48 13.57 47.69
C LYS A 886 -6.78 14.66 48.71
N VAL A 887 -6.65 14.34 50.00
CA VAL A 887 -6.76 15.34 51.07
C VAL A 887 -5.77 16.47 50.85
N GLU A 888 -4.49 16.12 50.73
CA GLU A 888 -3.40 17.09 50.67
C GLU A 888 -3.60 18.08 49.51
N THR A 889 -3.94 17.57 48.34
CA THR A 889 -4.23 18.36 47.13
C THR A 889 -5.35 19.37 47.35
N GLU A 890 -6.47 18.95 47.94
CA GLU A 890 -7.65 19.80 48.11
C GLU A 890 -7.48 20.79 49.28
N LEU A 891 -6.65 20.48 50.28
CA LEU A 891 -6.22 21.44 51.30
C LEU A 891 -5.39 22.57 50.67
N TYR A 892 -4.36 22.21 49.89
CA TYR A 892 -3.58 23.18 49.14
C TYR A 892 -4.46 24.01 48.19
N ARG A 893 -5.42 23.37 47.52
CA ARG A 893 -6.35 24.07 46.62
C ARG A 893 -7.21 25.08 47.38
N SER A 894 -7.70 24.72 48.57
CA SER A 894 -8.46 25.61 49.44
C SER A 894 -7.64 26.84 49.83
N MET A 895 -6.37 26.65 50.20
CA MET A 895 -5.42 27.75 50.49
C MET A 895 -5.20 28.64 49.26
N SER A 896 -4.96 28.06 48.09
CA SER A 896 -4.82 28.81 46.84
C SER A 896 -6.05 29.69 46.55
N LEU A 897 -7.26 29.13 46.67
CA LEU A 897 -8.51 29.87 46.45
C LEU A 897 -8.66 31.04 47.41
N TRP A 898 -8.26 30.86 48.67
CA TRP A 898 -8.32 31.89 49.70
C TRP A 898 -7.40 33.07 49.36
N HIS A 899 -6.14 32.80 49.06
CA HIS A 899 -5.17 33.84 48.68
C HIS A 899 -5.46 34.46 47.31
N ALA A 900 -6.20 33.77 46.43
CA ALA A 900 -6.73 34.32 45.19
C ALA A 900 -8.00 35.20 45.38
N GLY A 901 -8.42 35.46 46.63
CA GLY A 901 -9.60 36.29 46.95
C GLY A 901 -10.94 35.58 46.78
N LYS A 902 -10.96 34.27 46.52
CA LYS A 902 -12.17 33.45 46.35
C LYS A 902 -12.59 32.80 47.67
N HIS A 903 -12.74 33.61 48.71
CA HIS A 903 -12.92 33.15 50.10
C HIS A 903 -14.08 32.16 50.30
N GLN A 904 -15.22 32.38 49.65
CA GLN A 904 -16.38 31.48 49.76
C GLN A 904 -16.12 30.10 49.14
N ALA A 905 -15.45 30.06 47.98
CA ALA A 905 -15.06 28.80 47.34
C ALA A 905 -13.97 28.08 48.13
N ALA A 906 -13.05 28.82 48.75
CA ALA A 906 -12.03 28.27 49.63
C ALA A 906 -12.62 27.61 50.88
N LEU A 907 -13.56 28.28 51.55
CA LEU A 907 -14.25 27.74 52.72
C LEU A 907 -15.09 26.50 52.37
N GLN A 908 -15.77 26.51 51.22
CA GLN A 908 -16.51 25.35 50.74
C GLN A 908 -15.58 24.16 50.46
N SER A 909 -14.50 24.39 49.70
CA SER A 909 -13.49 23.35 49.40
C SER A 909 -12.88 22.76 50.67
N TYR A 910 -12.60 23.59 51.68
CA TYR A 910 -12.09 23.17 52.97
C TYR A 910 -13.13 22.36 53.77
N ALA A 911 -14.39 22.79 53.79
CA ALA A 911 -15.49 22.07 54.43
C ALA A 911 -15.74 20.69 53.79
N ASP A 912 -15.69 20.62 52.46
CA ASP A 912 -15.88 19.38 51.70
C ASP A 912 -14.79 18.35 52.02
N VAL A 913 -13.52 18.77 52.04
CA VAL A 913 -12.41 17.89 52.45
C VAL A 913 -12.50 17.46 53.89
N THR A 914 -12.78 18.40 54.81
CA THR A 914 -12.82 18.07 56.24
C THR A 914 -13.98 17.15 56.59
N ASN A 915 -15.09 17.22 55.86
CA ASN A 915 -16.18 16.27 55.97
C ASN A 915 -15.82 14.91 55.35
N TRP A 916 -15.23 14.88 54.15
CA TRP A 916 -14.77 13.65 53.52
C TRP A 916 -13.75 12.88 54.38
N MET A 917 -12.84 13.59 55.04
CA MET A 917 -11.88 12.99 55.98
C MET A 917 -12.54 12.29 57.18
N LYS A 918 -13.75 12.67 57.59
CA LYS A 918 -14.46 12.03 58.72
C LYS A 918 -14.97 10.64 58.35
N ASP A 919 -15.17 10.39 57.06
CA ASP A 919 -15.71 9.15 56.53
C ASP A 919 -14.61 8.14 56.14
N GLN A 920 -13.33 8.43 56.42
CA GLN A 920 -12.17 7.65 56.00
C GLN A 920 -11.29 7.27 57.21
N ASP A 921 -10.69 6.07 57.20
CA ASP A 921 -9.91 5.50 58.32
C ASP A 921 -8.42 5.86 58.20
N PHE A 922 -8.08 7.10 58.56
CA PHE A 922 -6.73 7.69 58.42
C PHE A 922 -5.89 7.65 59.70
N ASP A 923 -4.56 7.66 59.56
CA ASP A 923 -3.63 7.92 60.67
C ASP A 923 -3.83 9.35 61.23
N GLN A 924 -4.23 9.44 62.51
CA GLN A 924 -4.72 10.65 63.16
C GLN A 924 -3.64 11.73 63.33
N VAL A 925 -2.36 11.35 63.39
CA VAL A 925 -1.26 12.28 63.70
C VAL A 925 -0.94 13.20 62.51
N GLU A 926 -0.69 12.65 61.33
CA GLU A 926 -0.36 13.44 60.14
C GLU A 926 -1.56 14.28 59.65
N LEU A 927 -2.77 13.73 59.73
CA LEU A 927 -3.99 14.49 59.41
C LEU A 927 -4.21 15.67 60.34
N SER A 928 -3.90 15.53 61.63
CA SER A 928 -4.00 16.64 62.58
C SER A 928 -3.02 17.77 62.23
N GLN A 929 -1.84 17.41 61.72
CA GLN A 929 -0.80 18.34 61.30
C GLN A 929 -1.19 19.11 60.03
N LEU A 930 -1.73 18.41 59.03
CA LEU A 930 -2.28 19.02 57.81
C LEU A 930 -3.50 19.91 58.10
N ARG A 931 -4.42 19.48 58.97
CA ARG A 931 -5.55 20.30 59.44
C ARG A 931 -5.08 21.55 60.19
N SER A 932 -4.07 21.41 61.06
CA SER A 932 -3.50 22.52 61.81
C SER A 932 -2.86 23.55 60.87
N GLN A 933 -2.08 23.10 59.88
CA GLN A 933 -1.47 23.97 58.87
C GLN A 933 -2.54 24.68 58.01
N ALA A 934 -3.55 23.95 57.55
CA ALA A 934 -4.63 24.53 56.76
C ALA A 934 -5.45 25.56 57.55
N SER A 935 -5.81 25.27 58.80
CA SER A 935 -6.50 26.22 59.69
C SER A 935 -5.67 27.46 59.98
N GLN A 936 -4.35 27.32 60.19
CA GLN A 936 -3.43 28.44 60.43
C GLN A 936 -3.28 29.35 59.19
N LEU A 937 -3.21 28.76 57.99
CA LEU A 937 -2.97 29.50 56.74
C LEU A 937 -4.24 30.15 56.19
N LEU A 938 -5.40 29.49 56.33
CA LEU A 938 -6.70 30.04 55.94
C LEU A 938 -7.26 31.05 56.95
N ASN A 939 -6.61 31.23 58.12
CA ASN A 939 -7.04 32.12 59.19
C ASN A 939 -8.52 31.92 59.59
N VAL A 940 -9.01 30.67 59.52
CA VAL A 940 -10.45 30.33 59.63
C VAL A 940 -11.00 30.57 61.02
N GLU A 941 -10.15 30.58 62.05
CA GLU A 941 -10.60 30.86 63.43
C GLU A 941 -11.17 32.29 63.58
N ALA A 942 -10.84 33.24 62.70
CA ALA A 942 -11.49 34.56 62.70
C ALA A 942 -12.82 34.61 61.93
N ALA A 943 -13.10 33.62 61.06
CA ALA A 943 -14.31 33.59 60.23
C ALA A 943 -15.43 32.72 60.83
N THR A 944 -15.11 31.71 61.65
CA THR A 944 -16.11 30.86 62.31
C THR A 944 -16.68 31.45 63.61
N GLU A 945 -16.07 32.50 64.17
CA GLU A 945 -16.66 33.24 65.30
C GLU A 945 -17.63 34.35 64.88
N GLY A 946 -17.81 34.58 63.57
CA GLY A 946 -18.73 35.58 63.03
C GLY A 946 -20.16 35.09 62.76
N THR A 947 -20.42 33.77 62.74
CA THR A 947 -21.76 33.22 62.51
C THR A 947 -22.53 33.02 63.81
N SER A 948 -22.75 34.11 64.54
CA SER A 948 -23.91 34.24 65.42
C SER A 948 -24.44 35.67 65.31
N ASN A 949 -25.19 35.94 64.25
CA ASN A 949 -26.40 36.76 64.24
C ASN A 949 -26.86 36.98 62.80
N ASP A 950 -28.04 36.42 62.51
CA ASP A 950 -29.14 36.98 61.74
C ASP A 950 -28.93 37.67 60.37
N GLU A 951 -29.77 37.21 59.44
CA GLU A 951 -30.31 37.82 58.21
C GLU A 951 -29.67 37.49 56.84
N GLU A 952 -30.49 36.81 56.01
CA GLU A 952 -30.47 36.76 54.53
C GLU A 952 -30.49 38.16 53.87
N PRO A 953 -30.21 38.33 52.57
CA PRO A 953 -29.84 37.33 51.54
C PRO A 953 -28.46 37.54 50.87
#